data_AF-A0A2N3B7A8-F1
#
_entry.id   AF-A0A2N3B7A8-F1
#
_cell.length_a   1.000
_cell.length_b   1.000
_cell.length_c   1.000
_cell.angle_alpha   90.00
_cell.angle_beta   90.00
_cell.angle_gamma   90.00
#
_symmetry.space_group_name_H-M   'P 1'
#
loop_
_entity.id
_entity.type
_entity.pdbx_description
1 polymer ?
#
loop_
_entity_poly.entity_id
_entity_poly.type
_entity_poly.pdbx_seq_one_letter_code
_entity_poly.pdbx_strand_id
1 'polypeptide(L)'
;GGAGNDVLEGSDDNDTYVYNLGDGDDTIAEWQAFYGSFDILEFGAGIAAEDLRFAVSGEHYVVTFDGNPGSITLNWQRTGGRSGGREGGVNEFRFADGTVWNRAQIDAAYLADQTTSGDDSILGTIRNDVMTGGIGNDTLNGSSGTDIATYAGLSTEYSMLTGGGTFQIRDDVTVTGEDEGTDTLISVETLRFGDGQTVGITSPIILDLDGNGIATISAAESDAQFDLDGDGLADDTSWISAGDAFLFLDRDSNGTMSGVEEISFVDDVPNAATDLAGLRAFDSNGDSILDASDARFADFGVWRDADSDGAVDEGETASLADVGIRSLNLAGTPNDAVTEFGEVAIANTGIFTLVNGSTRTFADAALTYFSAATNLPSLAATHYDFDRKASKYRVSAATGALTVTPRRARSGTDPLAGQMGANTVLTFSNGTFGMFAPVVLDLDGDGIDLVSRKKSRASFDYAGDGTTDDTGWIGRDDGFLVIDRNNDGLITEAAELSPASEDKEARSGLQGLTRLDGNGDGVVNNDDARFGELSVWQDRNGNGQSDAGELLSLEEAGIVAIRLDSVPSSETRVKLDRNIIAATTSFVRANGTTSTAADVSLAYRPAPASSSAPASLAPTLDLLGLDLFLAARRDGSFSRAAFLLSVGDLMEMLGAASSKGIADLFDRVVAEDKTASALRQSALTVTANVERQPMPLQRVFDPASTYFTMFQPFQQQLGPELVVELLDVDPVAIAPAFAGIALDAAQGPDVPAIGFADNSSPVEIAGTGTAASSAAQELAQTEPVVQPTLERPRLDPAQHEVWGGPAWIGGLPDAPGGSVKVSTPPSHMLQPRVDLAELLVQPSANDTAPDVEIARKLAMIRQDLSSFGASGAGEIDRLRQQEPESFYLYA
;
A
#
# COMPACT_ATOMS: atom_id res chain seq x y z
N GLY A 1 -19.79 -28.71 17.46
CA GLY A 1 -18.76 -29.32 18.34
C GLY A 1 -18.98 -30.81 18.43
N GLY A 2 -18.84 -31.51 17.29
CA GLY A 2 -19.72 -32.63 17.00
C GLY A 2 -21.12 -32.13 16.62
N ALA A 3 -22.11 -33.03 16.57
CA ALA A 3 -23.46 -32.69 16.12
C ALA A 3 -24.30 -31.94 17.18
N GLY A 4 -24.69 -30.71 16.84
CA GLY A 4 -25.37 -29.73 17.68
C GLY A 4 -25.00 -28.31 17.25
N ASN A 5 -25.70 -27.30 17.78
CA ASN A 5 -25.26 -25.91 17.65
C ASN A 5 -24.46 -25.60 18.92
N ASP A 6 -23.13 -25.65 18.84
CA ASP A 6 -22.24 -25.53 19.99
C ASP A 6 -21.50 -24.17 20.04
N VAL A 7 -21.02 -23.82 21.22
CA VAL A 7 -20.08 -22.71 21.42
C VAL A 7 -18.74 -23.31 21.83
N LEU A 8 -17.68 -22.97 21.09
CA LEU A 8 -16.33 -23.47 21.24
C LEU A 8 -15.43 -22.31 21.70
N GLU A 9 -14.76 -22.52 22.82
CA GLU A 9 -13.87 -21.55 23.47
C GLU A 9 -12.56 -22.28 23.79
N GLY A 10 -11.49 -22.00 23.03
CA GLY A 10 -10.15 -22.56 23.22
C GLY A 10 -9.48 -22.04 24.50
N SER A 11 -9.62 -20.72 24.72
CA SER A 11 -9.13 -19.91 25.86
C SER A 11 -7.85 -19.14 25.52
N ASP A 12 -6.72 -19.53 26.10
CA ASP A 12 -5.38 -18.96 25.87
C ASP A 12 -4.47 -20.13 25.44
N ASP A 13 -3.46 -19.87 24.58
CA ASP A 13 -2.59 -20.81 23.83
C ASP A 13 -3.02 -20.97 22.36
N ASN A 14 -2.48 -21.97 21.64
CA ASN A 14 -2.73 -22.21 20.21
C ASN A 14 -3.73 -23.37 20.04
N ASP A 15 -4.94 -23.06 19.60
CA ASP A 15 -6.02 -24.03 19.53
C ASP A 15 -6.25 -24.63 18.12
N THR A 16 -7.01 -25.72 18.08
CA THR A 16 -7.45 -26.34 16.83
C THR A 16 -8.89 -26.79 16.93
N TYR A 17 -9.77 -26.03 16.28
CA TYR A 17 -11.18 -26.31 16.14
C TYR A 17 -11.40 -27.24 14.95
N VAL A 18 -12.26 -28.23 15.09
CA VAL A 18 -12.58 -29.18 14.01
C VAL A 18 -14.07 -29.08 13.71
N TYR A 19 -14.41 -28.81 12.45
CA TYR A 19 -15.79 -28.74 11.98
C TYR A 19 -16.03 -29.70 10.80
N ASN A 20 -17.12 -30.47 10.85
CA ASN A 20 -17.51 -31.43 9.83
C ASN A 20 -18.90 -31.12 9.29
N LEU A 21 -19.19 -31.55 8.06
CA LEU A 21 -20.55 -31.46 7.51
C LEU A 21 -21.57 -32.18 8.42
N GLY A 22 -22.57 -31.42 8.86
CA GLY A 22 -23.62 -31.89 9.75
C GLY A 22 -23.29 -31.77 11.24
N ASP A 23 -22.22 -31.06 11.62
CA ASP A 23 -22.01 -30.65 13.01
C ASP A 23 -23.11 -29.66 13.43
N GLY A 24 -23.27 -28.49 12.81
CA GLY A 24 -24.45 -27.64 13.04
C GLY A 24 -24.25 -26.17 12.70
N ASP A 25 -24.88 -25.28 13.47
CA ASP A 25 -24.49 -23.85 13.49
C ASP A 25 -23.62 -23.62 14.73
N ASP A 26 -22.30 -23.73 14.56
CA ASP A 26 -21.32 -23.59 15.62
C ASP A 26 -20.85 -22.14 15.77
N THR A 27 -20.38 -21.77 16.97
CA THR A 27 -19.73 -20.50 17.24
C THR A 27 -18.35 -20.74 17.82
N ILE A 28 -17.32 -20.13 17.24
CA ILE A 28 -15.95 -20.12 17.78
C ILE A 28 -15.70 -18.74 18.39
N ALA A 29 -15.22 -18.70 19.63
CA ALA A 29 -15.00 -17.47 20.37
C ALA A 29 -13.60 -17.42 20.98
N GLU A 30 -12.71 -16.66 20.31
CA GLU A 30 -11.38 -16.37 20.82
C GLU A 30 -11.40 -15.30 21.91
N TRP A 31 -10.75 -15.61 23.04
CA TRP A 31 -10.82 -14.80 24.26
C TRP A 31 -9.68 -13.79 24.39
N GLN A 32 -8.43 -14.26 24.31
CA GLN A 32 -7.25 -13.40 24.41
C GLN A 32 -6.19 -13.79 23.38
N ALA A 33 -5.92 -12.88 22.44
CA ALA A 33 -4.65 -12.89 21.72
C ALA A 33 -3.53 -12.54 22.72
N PHE A 34 -2.86 -13.56 23.26
CA PHE A 34 -1.52 -13.38 23.78
C PHE A 34 -0.57 -13.35 22.59
N TYR A 35 0.33 -12.36 22.52
CA TYR A 35 1.28 -12.17 21.42
C TYR A 35 1.87 -13.51 20.93
N GLY A 36 1.56 -13.87 19.68
CA GLY A 36 1.96 -15.13 19.06
C GLY A 36 1.05 -16.35 19.30
N SER A 37 -0.22 -16.20 19.72
CA SER A 37 -1.21 -17.28 19.63
C SER A 37 -1.52 -17.61 18.17
N PHE A 38 -1.72 -18.89 17.85
CA PHE A 38 -1.90 -19.35 16.47
C PHE A 38 -2.99 -20.42 16.37
N ASP A 39 -4.19 -19.96 16.03
CA ASP A 39 -5.43 -20.73 16.12
C ASP A 39 -5.90 -21.22 14.77
N ILE A 40 -6.26 -22.51 14.72
CA ILE A 40 -6.56 -23.23 13.48
C ILE A 40 -8.01 -23.69 13.44
N LEU A 41 -8.69 -23.49 12.32
CA LEU A 41 -9.95 -24.15 11.98
C LEU A 41 -9.69 -25.25 10.93
N GLU A 42 -9.83 -26.51 11.33
CA GLU A 42 -9.68 -27.69 10.48
C GLU A 42 -11.04 -28.18 9.97
N PHE A 43 -11.22 -28.13 8.65
CA PHE A 43 -12.42 -28.58 7.95
C PHE A 43 -12.35 -30.06 7.60
N GLY A 44 -13.39 -30.80 8.00
CA GLY A 44 -13.57 -32.20 7.67
C GLY A 44 -13.82 -32.45 6.18
N ALA A 45 -13.64 -33.71 5.77
CA ALA A 45 -13.79 -34.12 4.37
C ALA A 45 -15.20 -33.83 3.81
N GLY A 46 -15.25 -33.16 2.66
CA GLY A 46 -16.48 -32.72 2.01
C GLY A 46 -16.77 -31.22 2.12
N ILE A 47 -15.89 -30.46 2.79
CA ILE A 47 -15.84 -29.00 2.75
C ILE A 47 -14.55 -28.63 2.02
N ALA A 48 -14.65 -28.05 0.83
CA ALA A 48 -13.54 -27.48 0.09
C ALA A 48 -13.45 -25.96 0.31
N ALA A 49 -12.30 -25.38 -0.01
CA ALA A 49 -12.10 -23.93 0.02
C ALA A 49 -13.11 -23.18 -0.87
N GLU A 50 -13.44 -23.74 -2.04
CA GLU A 50 -14.43 -23.20 -2.98
C GLU A 50 -15.89 -23.28 -2.49
N ASP A 51 -16.17 -24.06 -1.43
CA ASP A 51 -17.51 -24.16 -0.83
C ASP A 51 -17.77 -23.06 0.21
N LEU A 52 -16.74 -22.39 0.75
CA LEU A 52 -16.93 -21.40 1.81
C LEU A 52 -17.59 -20.13 1.28
N ARG A 53 -18.60 -19.62 2.00
CA ARG A 53 -19.22 -18.31 1.76
C ARG A 53 -19.29 -17.51 3.06
N PHE A 54 -18.78 -16.30 3.06
CA PHE A 54 -18.76 -15.39 4.20
C PHE A 54 -19.96 -14.44 4.17
N ALA A 55 -20.37 -13.98 5.35
CA ALA A 55 -21.35 -12.90 5.50
C ALA A 55 -20.99 -12.02 6.70
N VAL A 56 -21.20 -10.71 6.53
CA VAL A 56 -20.98 -9.70 7.57
C VAL A 56 -22.04 -9.83 8.66
N SER A 57 -21.61 -9.99 9.92
CA SER A 57 -22.50 -9.93 11.07
C SER A 57 -21.89 -9.08 12.19
N GLY A 58 -21.87 -7.76 11.96
CA GLY A 58 -21.28 -6.78 12.87
C GLY A 58 -19.75 -6.90 12.97
N GLU A 59 -19.28 -7.61 13.98
CA GLU A 59 -17.85 -7.87 14.23
C GLU A 59 -17.46 -9.33 13.92
N HIS A 60 -18.45 -10.17 13.63
CA HIS A 60 -18.29 -11.61 13.42
C HIS A 60 -18.27 -11.95 11.93
N TYR A 61 -17.48 -12.96 11.54
CA TYR A 61 -17.62 -13.61 10.23
C TYR A 61 -18.59 -14.77 10.38
N VAL A 62 -19.63 -14.82 9.53
CA VAL A 62 -20.52 -15.98 9.44
C VAL A 62 -20.13 -16.77 8.20
N VAL A 63 -19.46 -17.91 8.40
CA VAL A 63 -19.06 -18.83 7.34
C VAL A 63 -20.19 -19.84 7.11
N THR A 64 -20.61 -19.98 5.87
CA THR A 64 -21.58 -20.97 5.40
C THR A 64 -20.98 -21.80 4.27
N PHE A 65 -21.67 -22.87 3.87
CA PHE A 65 -21.15 -23.87 2.93
C PHE A 65 -22.08 -23.99 1.73
N ASP A 66 -21.61 -23.69 0.53
CA ASP A 66 -22.41 -23.71 -0.68
C ASP A 66 -23.04 -25.11 -0.90
N GLY A 67 -24.32 -25.13 -1.23
CA GLY A 67 -25.13 -26.34 -1.34
C GLY A 67 -25.30 -27.20 -0.08
N ASN A 68 -24.74 -26.82 1.08
CA ASN A 68 -24.65 -27.64 2.28
C ASN A 68 -25.24 -26.95 3.54
N PRO A 69 -25.80 -27.71 4.51
CA PRO A 69 -26.36 -27.14 5.74
C PRO A 69 -25.31 -26.96 6.84
N GLY A 70 -25.56 -25.99 7.73
CA GLY A 70 -24.72 -25.64 8.87
C GLY A 70 -23.92 -24.35 8.63
N SER A 71 -23.29 -23.85 9.68
CA SER A 71 -22.54 -22.60 9.66
C SER A 71 -21.50 -22.55 10.79
N ILE A 72 -20.53 -21.64 10.66
CA ILE A 72 -19.57 -21.30 11.71
C ILE A 72 -19.58 -19.80 11.89
N THR A 73 -19.90 -19.32 13.09
CA THR A 73 -19.72 -17.92 13.47
C THR A 73 -18.35 -17.76 14.14
N LEU A 74 -17.44 -17.02 13.51
CA LEU A 74 -16.16 -16.63 14.11
C LEU A 74 -16.36 -15.30 14.83
N ASN A 75 -16.47 -15.34 16.16
CA ASN A 75 -16.78 -14.15 16.93
C ASN A 75 -15.62 -13.14 16.93
N TRP A 76 -15.93 -11.88 16.60
CA TRP A 76 -14.97 -10.76 16.63
C TRP A 76 -13.81 -10.94 15.64
N GLN A 77 -13.94 -11.83 14.66
CA GLN A 77 -12.92 -12.11 13.65
C GLN A 77 -12.51 -10.83 12.89
N ARG A 78 -13.49 -9.95 12.59
CA ARG A 78 -13.27 -8.66 11.93
C ARG A 78 -12.41 -7.72 12.80
N THR A 79 -12.69 -7.68 14.11
CA THR A 79 -12.11 -6.72 15.07
C THR A 79 -10.97 -7.27 15.95
N GLY A 80 -10.44 -8.46 15.65
CA GLY A 80 -9.27 -8.98 16.37
C GLY A 80 -9.58 -9.81 17.62
N GLY A 81 -10.66 -10.60 17.59
CA GLY A 81 -11.09 -11.38 18.75
C GLY A 81 -11.66 -10.50 19.88
N ARG A 82 -12.04 -11.13 21.00
CA ARG A 82 -12.76 -10.45 22.09
C ARG A 82 -11.98 -9.31 22.76
N SER A 83 -10.66 -9.37 22.73
CA SER A 83 -9.77 -8.38 23.35
C SER A 83 -9.37 -7.23 22.41
N GLY A 84 -9.66 -7.36 21.11
CA GLY A 84 -9.16 -6.46 20.06
C GLY A 84 -7.68 -6.71 19.72
N GLY A 85 -7.26 -6.21 18.54
CA GLY A 85 -5.87 -6.25 18.08
C GLY A 85 -5.64 -7.10 16.84
N ARG A 86 -4.71 -6.68 15.97
CA ARG A 86 -4.51 -7.23 14.62
C ARG A 86 -4.23 -8.74 14.60
N GLU A 87 -3.59 -9.28 15.63
CA GLU A 87 -3.25 -10.71 15.76
C GLU A 87 -4.42 -11.63 16.20
N GLY A 88 -5.55 -11.08 16.66
CA GLY A 88 -6.60 -11.89 17.30
C GLY A 88 -7.63 -12.54 16.36
N GLY A 89 -8.13 -13.71 16.77
CA GLY A 89 -9.10 -14.52 16.04
C GLY A 89 -8.47 -15.78 15.43
N VAL A 90 -9.21 -16.50 14.58
CA VAL A 90 -8.66 -17.66 13.87
C VAL A 90 -7.62 -17.20 12.86
N ASN A 91 -6.46 -17.85 12.88
CA ASN A 91 -5.27 -17.48 12.11
C ASN A 91 -5.08 -18.31 10.85
N GLU A 92 -5.53 -19.58 10.85
CA GLU A 92 -5.34 -20.50 9.73
C GLU A 92 -6.56 -21.41 9.50
N PHE A 93 -6.97 -21.60 8.24
CA PHE A 93 -7.93 -22.63 7.86
C PHE A 93 -7.21 -23.80 7.19
N ARG A 94 -7.51 -25.04 7.61
CA ARG A 94 -6.97 -26.28 7.01
C ARG A 94 -8.06 -27.10 6.37
N PHE A 95 -7.84 -27.53 5.14
CA PHE A 95 -8.78 -28.35 4.37
C PHE A 95 -8.30 -29.79 4.20
N ALA A 96 -9.25 -30.72 4.05
CA ALA A 96 -8.98 -32.16 4.00
C ALA A 96 -8.17 -32.64 2.77
N ASP A 97 -7.98 -31.80 1.75
CA ASP A 97 -7.14 -32.05 0.59
C ASP A 97 -5.67 -31.64 0.80
N GLY A 98 -5.37 -30.91 1.89
CA GLY A 98 -4.06 -30.32 2.19
C GLY A 98 -3.93 -28.85 1.80
N THR A 99 -4.98 -28.22 1.28
CA THR A 99 -5.05 -26.77 1.13
C THR A 99 -5.04 -26.10 2.50
N VAL A 100 -4.37 -24.95 2.60
CA VAL A 100 -4.27 -24.14 3.81
C VAL A 100 -4.51 -22.68 3.40
N TRP A 101 -5.34 -21.95 4.15
CA TRP A 101 -5.45 -20.49 4.07
C TRP A 101 -4.85 -19.84 5.30
N ASN A 102 -3.99 -18.85 5.10
CA ASN A 102 -3.53 -17.97 6.16
C ASN A 102 -4.55 -16.85 6.46
N ARG A 103 -4.25 -16.01 7.46
CA ARG A 103 -5.10 -14.89 7.88
C ARG A 103 -5.52 -13.97 6.73
N ALA A 104 -4.56 -13.51 5.92
CA ALA A 104 -4.82 -12.62 4.79
C ALA A 104 -5.75 -13.26 3.73
N GLN A 105 -5.62 -14.57 3.48
CA GLN A 105 -6.50 -15.31 2.57
C GLN A 105 -7.92 -15.47 3.14
N ILE A 106 -8.07 -15.60 4.46
CA ILE A 106 -9.38 -15.64 5.13
C ILE A 106 -10.08 -14.27 5.05
N ASP A 107 -9.35 -13.18 5.32
CA ASP A 107 -9.89 -11.82 5.26
C ASP A 107 -10.21 -11.40 3.81
N ALA A 108 -9.34 -11.74 2.84
CA ALA A 108 -9.62 -11.52 1.41
C ALA A 108 -10.86 -12.28 0.90
N ALA A 109 -11.10 -13.51 1.38
CA ALA A 109 -12.32 -14.24 1.04
C ALA A 109 -13.57 -13.60 1.66
N TYR A 110 -13.46 -13.05 2.88
CA TYR A 110 -14.53 -12.28 3.52
C TYR A 110 -14.84 -10.96 2.79
N LEU A 111 -13.84 -10.28 2.21
CA LEU A 111 -14.05 -9.11 1.36
C LEU A 111 -14.70 -9.49 0.03
N ALA A 112 -14.18 -10.51 -0.66
CA ALA A 112 -14.66 -10.92 -1.98
C ALA A 112 -16.14 -11.38 -2.00
N ASP A 113 -16.65 -11.99 -0.93
CA ASP A 113 -18.07 -12.36 -0.81
C ASP A 113 -19.02 -11.16 -0.53
N GLN A 114 -18.48 -9.95 -0.27
CA GLN A 114 -19.27 -8.72 -0.18
C GLN A 114 -19.44 -8.02 -1.54
N THR A 115 -18.59 -8.32 -2.52
CA THR A 115 -18.57 -7.71 -3.86
C THR A 115 -19.54 -8.40 -4.82
N THR A 116 -20.36 -7.63 -5.53
CA THR A 116 -21.27 -8.14 -6.57
C THR A 116 -21.09 -7.41 -7.91
N SER A 117 -22.17 -6.98 -8.57
CA SER A 117 -22.16 -6.24 -9.84
C SER A 117 -23.23 -5.13 -9.85
N GLY A 118 -23.43 -4.51 -8.70
CA GLY A 118 -24.21 -3.30 -8.51
C GLY A 118 -23.99 -2.76 -7.10
N ASP A 119 -24.42 -1.52 -6.86
CA ASP A 119 -24.16 -0.72 -5.66
C ASP A 119 -24.10 -1.52 -4.32
N ASP A 120 -22.88 -1.83 -3.88
CA ASP A 120 -22.55 -2.61 -2.69
C ASP A 120 -21.96 -1.73 -1.55
N SER A 121 -21.93 -2.28 -0.34
CA SER A 121 -21.31 -1.64 0.83
C SER A 121 -20.36 -2.63 1.48
N ILE A 122 -19.08 -2.44 1.22
CA ILE A 122 -17.98 -3.33 1.61
C ILE A 122 -17.36 -2.79 2.89
N LEU A 123 -17.29 -3.64 3.91
CA LEU A 123 -16.74 -3.31 5.22
C LEU A 123 -15.48 -4.13 5.50
N GLY A 124 -14.36 -3.43 5.54
CA GLY A 124 -13.04 -3.89 5.95
C GLY A 124 -12.94 -4.29 7.41
N THR A 125 -11.73 -4.60 7.83
CA THR A 125 -11.41 -5.25 9.10
C THR A 125 -10.84 -4.24 10.11
N ILE A 126 -9.80 -4.63 10.86
CA ILE A 126 -8.96 -3.72 11.66
C ILE A 126 -7.48 -3.90 11.29
N ARG A 127 -7.24 -4.42 10.09
CA ARG A 127 -5.95 -4.76 9.49
C ARG A 127 -5.89 -4.06 8.14
N ASN A 128 -4.74 -4.15 7.47
CA ASN A 128 -4.58 -3.61 6.12
C ASN A 128 -5.34 -4.51 5.14
N ASP A 129 -6.38 -3.96 4.54
CA ASP A 129 -7.28 -4.64 3.62
C ASP A 129 -7.06 -4.19 2.17
N VAL A 130 -7.33 -5.10 1.23
CA VAL A 130 -7.30 -4.84 -0.21
C VAL A 130 -8.71 -5.08 -0.75
N MET A 131 -9.39 -4.00 -1.14
CA MET A 131 -10.81 -3.98 -1.49
C MET A 131 -11.04 -3.63 -2.96
N THR A 132 -12.11 -4.17 -3.54
CA THR A 132 -12.59 -3.79 -4.89
C THR A 132 -14.11 -3.71 -4.88
N GLY A 133 -14.68 -2.61 -5.36
CA GLY A 133 -16.12 -2.43 -5.54
C GLY A 133 -16.66 -3.27 -6.71
N GLY A 134 -15.89 -3.32 -7.79
CA GLY A 134 -16.25 -4.05 -9.00
C GLY A 134 -17.08 -3.17 -9.93
N ILE A 135 -18.34 -3.54 -10.20
CA ILE A 135 -19.24 -2.76 -11.06
C ILE A 135 -20.37 -2.23 -10.19
N GLY A 136 -20.42 -0.93 -9.94
CA GLY A 136 -21.45 -0.37 -9.07
C GLY A 136 -21.36 1.13 -8.84
N ASN A 137 -21.89 1.56 -7.71
CA ASN A 137 -21.52 2.83 -7.08
C ASN A 137 -21.32 2.46 -5.62
N ASP A 138 -20.13 1.96 -5.31
CA ASP A 138 -19.94 1.17 -4.10
C ASP A 138 -19.51 2.05 -2.93
N THR A 139 -19.59 1.52 -1.72
CA THR A 139 -19.04 2.19 -0.53
C THR A 139 -17.97 1.29 0.05
N LEU A 140 -16.71 1.70 -0.09
CA LEU A 140 -15.54 1.00 0.44
C LEU A 140 -15.16 1.64 1.78
N ASN A 141 -15.24 0.85 2.85
CA ASN A 141 -14.92 1.29 4.20
C ASN A 141 -13.82 0.41 4.80
N GLY A 142 -12.56 0.85 4.79
CA GLY A 142 -11.42 0.08 5.31
C GLY A 142 -11.45 -0.09 6.84
N SER A 143 -12.17 0.80 7.53
CA SER A 143 -12.38 0.83 8.98
C SER A 143 -11.14 1.24 9.77
N SER A 144 -10.10 0.40 9.84
CA SER A 144 -8.85 0.75 10.53
C SER A 144 -7.70 -0.10 10.00
N GLY A 145 -6.70 0.52 9.41
CA GLY A 145 -5.75 -0.20 8.58
C GLY A 145 -4.80 0.79 7.90
N THR A 146 -4.09 0.28 6.92
CA THR A 146 -3.63 1.06 5.78
C THR A 146 -4.26 0.35 4.60
N ASP A 147 -5.34 0.93 4.08
CA ASP A 147 -6.30 0.21 3.26
C ASP A 147 -6.22 0.62 1.78
N ILE A 148 -6.29 -0.37 0.90
CA ILE A 148 -6.08 -0.21 -0.55
C ILE A 148 -7.39 -0.46 -1.29
N ALA A 149 -7.92 0.55 -1.98
CA ALA A 149 -8.95 0.37 -3.01
C ALA A 149 -8.30 0.06 -4.36
N THR A 150 -8.75 -1.01 -5.03
CA THR A 150 -8.20 -1.46 -6.32
C THR A 150 -9.21 -1.35 -7.46
N TYR A 151 -8.76 -0.73 -8.54
CA TYR A 151 -9.50 -0.43 -9.77
C TYR A 151 -8.87 -1.16 -10.97
N ALA A 152 -9.66 -1.72 -11.88
CA ALA A 152 -9.13 -2.57 -12.95
C ALA A 152 -8.56 -1.78 -14.16
N GLY A 153 -9.02 -0.55 -14.38
CA GLY A 153 -8.59 0.34 -15.47
C GLY A 153 -7.28 1.08 -15.18
N LEU A 154 -6.83 1.89 -16.14
CA LEU A 154 -5.62 2.72 -16.01
C LEU A 154 -5.90 3.94 -15.13
N SER A 155 -4.91 4.49 -14.42
CA SER A 155 -5.12 5.67 -13.55
C SER A 155 -5.72 6.88 -14.29
N THR A 156 -5.38 7.03 -15.58
CA THR A 156 -5.88 8.08 -16.47
C THR A 156 -7.34 7.92 -16.90
N GLU A 157 -7.98 6.81 -16.52
CA GLU A 157 -9.38 6.50 -16.79
C GLU A 157 -10.29 6.87 -15.61
N TYR A 158 -9.72 7.29 -14.48
CA TYR A 158 -10.46 7.69 -13.28
C TYR A 158 -10.21 9.16 -12.90
N SER A 159 -11.20 9.75 -12.22
CA SER A 159 -11.10 11.06 -11.58
C SER A 159 -11.41 10.95 -10.09
N MET A 160 -10.76 11.77 -9.26
CA MET A 160 -11.21 12.00 -7.89
C MET A 160 -12.39 12.98 -7.89
N LEU A 161 -13.39 12.69 -7.08
CA LEU A 161 -14.55 13.53 -6.84
C LEU A 161 -14.69 13.82 -5.36
N THR A 162 -15.30 14.97 -5.08
CA THR A 162 -15.92 15.22 -3.78
C THR A 162 -17.41 15.37 -4.00
N GLY A 163 -18.20 14.71 -3.16
CA GLY A 163 -19.66 14.63 -3.32
C GLY A 163 -20.35 14.44 -1.99
N GLY A 164 -21.30 15.32 -1.65
CA GLY A 164 -22.09 15.18 -0.42
C GLY A 164 -21.30 15.30 0.89
N GLY A 165 -20.03 15.69 0.82
CA GLY A 165 -19.12 15.81 1.95
C GLY A 165 -18.22 14.59 2.17
N THR A 166 -18.07 13.71 1.18
CA THR A 166 -17.15 12.55 1.18
C THR A 166 -16.27 12.55 -0.07
N PHE A 167 -15.18 11.78 -0.03
CA PHE A 167 -14.32 11.51 -1.18
C PHE A 167 -14.88 10.35 -2.01
N GLN A 168 -14.75 10.45 -3.32
CA GLN A 168 -15.25 9.46 -4.27
C GLN A 168 -14.27 9.28 -5.43
N ILE A 169 -14.23 8.10 -6.03
CA ILE A 169 -13.48 7.81 -7.26
C ILE A 169 -14.49 7.44 -8.34
N ARG A 170 -14.37 8.06 -9.53
CA ARG A 170 -15.24 7.78 -10.67
C ARG A 170 -14.44 7.24 -11.84
N ASP A 171 -14.93 6.16 -12.44
CA ASP A 171 -14.56 5.71 -13.77
C ASP A 171 -15.15 6.66 -14.84
N ASP A 172 -14.30 7.30 -15.64
CA ASP A 172 -14.71 8.18 -16.73
C ASP A 172 -14.98 7.43 -18.05
N VAL A 173 -14.73 6.12 -18.09
CA VAL A 173 -14.90 5.24 -19.26
C VAL A 173 -16.29 4.59 -19.26
N THR A 174 -17.27 5.31 -19.80
CA THR A 174 -18.67 4.87 -19.89
C THR A 174 -18.92 3.75 -20.93
N VAL A 175 -18.13 2.67 -20.93
CA VAL A 175 -18.29 1.50 -21.81
C VAL A 175 -19.12 0.44 -21.08
N THR A 176 -20.29 0.13 -21.65
CA THR A 176 -21.27 -0.74 -20.98
C THR A 176 -20.73 -2.15 -20.71
N GLY A 177 -20.46 -2.44 -19.44
CA GLY A 177 -19.97 -3.74 -18.96
C GLY A 177 -18.51 -3.74 -18.48
N GLU A 178 -17.82 -2.61 -18.59
CA GLU A 178 -16.47 -2.35 -18.04
C GLU A 178 -16.45 -1.13 -17.09
N ASP A 179 -17.48 -0.27 -17.16
CA ASP A 179 -17.77 0.87 -16.26
C ASP A 179 -17.85 0.44 -14.78
N GLU A 180 -16.82 0.75 -13.99
CA GLU A 180 -16.76 0.49 -12.54
C GLU A 180 -17.59 1.51 -11.73
N GLY A 181 -17.99 2.63 -12.35
CA GLY A 181 -18.97 3.57 -11.82
C GLY A 181 -18.42 4.66 -10.90
N THR A 182 -18.98 4.85 -9.71
CA THR A 182 -18.57 5.93 -8.77
C THR A 182 -18.61 5.47 -7.32
N ASP A 183 -17.43 5.18 -6.77
CA ASP A 183 -17.27 4.61 -5.42
C ASP A 183 -17.03 5.69 -4.39
N THR A 184 -17.59 5.52 -3.20
CA THR A 184 -17.34 6.35 -2.01
C THR A 184 -16.31 5.69 -1.12
N LEU A 185 -15.29 6.44 -0.71
CA LEU A 185 -14.22 5.98 0.17
C LEU A 185 -14.43 6.48 1.61
N ILE A 186 -14.16 5.60 2.58
CA ILE A 186 -14.22 5.85 4.03
C ILE A 186 -13.03 5.09 4.65
N SER A 187 -12.10 5.77 5.34
CA SER A 187 -10.87 5.12 5.85
C SER A 187 -10.20 4.24 4.78
N VAL A 188 -9.73 4.87 3.70
CA VAL A 188 -8.97 4.24 2.62
C VAL A 188 -7.85 5.19 2.23
N GLU A 189 -6.62 4.75 2.44
CA GLU A 189 -5.42 5.59 2.37
C GLU A 189 -4.69 5.45 1.03
N THR A 190 -4.99 4.41 0.23
CA THR A 190 -4.33 4.16 -1.05
C THR A 190 -5.29 3.70 -2.14
N LEU A 191 -5.11 4.23 -3.34
CA LEU A 191 -5.70 3.70 -4.57
C LEU A 191 -4.64 2.91 -5.35
N ARG A 192 -5.04 1.83 -6.02
CA ARG A 192 -4.19 1.10 -6.96
C ARG A 192 -4.93 0.80 -8.26
N PHE A 193 -4.30 1.11 -9.38
CA PHE A 193 -4.86 0.99 -10.73
C PHE A 193 -4.23 -0.17 -11.52
N GLY A 194 -4.87 -0.58 -12.61
CA GLY A 194 -4.46 -1.71 -13.46
C GLY A 194 -3.19 -1.50 -14.27
N ASP A 195 -2.66 -0.27 -14.35
CA ASP A 195 -1.32 0.03 -14.84
C ASP A 195 -0.22 -0.15 -13.79
N GLY A 196 -0.60 -0.48 -12.55
CA GLY A 196 0.30 -0.60 -11.40
C GLY A 196 0.59 0.73 -10.70
N GLN A 197 0.00 1.84 -11.13
CA GLN A 197 0.13 3.11 -10.43
C GLN A 197 -0.62 3.06 -9.10
N THR A 198 0.02 3.56 -8.05
CA THR A 198 -0.61 3.84 -6.75
C THR A 198 -0.76 5.34 -6.54
N VAL A 199 -1.79 5.74 -5.80
CA VAL A 199 -2.02 7.12 -5.35
C VAL A 199 -2.40 7.07 -3.89
N GLY A 200 -1.58 7.68 -3.04
CA GLY A 200 -1.89 7.84 -1.63
C GLY A 200 -2.88 8.98 -1.41
N ILE A 201 -3.73 8.84 -0.40
CA ILE A 201 -4.72 9.83 0.03
C ILE A 201 -4.63 9.99 1.54
N THR A 202 -4.32 11.20 1.99
CA THR A 202 -4.38 11.55 3.41
C THR A 202 -5.30 12.74 3.59
N SER A 203 -6.22 12.68 4.55
CA SER A 203 -7.20 13.74 4.79
C SER A 203 -6.81 14.60 5.99
N PRO A 204 -6.43 15.88 5.81
CA PRO A 204 -6.25 16.82 6.93
C PRO A 204 -7.25 17.98 6.90
N ILE A 205 -7.34 18.71 8.03
CA ILE A 205 -8.04 20.00 8.12
C ILE A 205 -7.08 21.16 7.82
N ILE A 206 -7.39 21.96 6.78
CA ILE A 206 -6.60 23.12 6.35
C ILE A 206 -7.28 24.43 6.78
N LEU A 207 -6.54 25.36 7.39
CA LEU A 207 -7.02 26.62 7.94
C LEU A 207 -6.54 27.83 7.12
N ASP A 208 -7.46 28.68 6.65
CA ASP A 208 -7.14 29.96 6.01
C ASP A 208 -6.58 30.95 7.05
N LEU A 209 -5.24 31.05 7.16
CA LEU A 209 -4.57 31.84 8.19
C LEU A 209 -4.27 33.29 7.78
N ASP A 210 -4.33 33.65 6.49
CA ASP A 210 -4.14 35.04 6.06
C ASP A 210 -5.48 35.76 5.77
N GLY A 211 -6.54 35.02 5.44
CA GLY A 211 -7.88 35.52 5.12
C GLY A 211 -8.14 35.73 3.62
N ASN A 212 -7.32 35.16 2.73
CA ASN A 212 -7.47 35.27 1.28
C ASN A 212 -8.31 34.12 0.66
N GLY A 213 -8.52 33.05 1.43
CA GLY A 213 -9.11 31.78 0.99
C GLY A 213 -8.06 30.67 1.01
N ILE A 214 -8.50 29.40 1.03
CA ILE A 214 -7.61 28.24 0.98
C ILE A 214 -6.91 28.19 -0.38
N ALA A 215 -5.58 28.12 -0.39
CA ALA A 215 -4.79 27.96 -1.60
C ALA A 215 -3.94 26.68 -1.52
N THR A 216 -4.01 25.86 -2.57
CA THR A 216 -3.36 24.56 -2.66
C THR A 216 -2.38 24.51 -3.83
N ILE A 217 -1.47 23.54 -3.78
CA ILE A 217 -0.40 23.32 -4.76
C ILE A 217 -0.47 21.85 -5.18
N SER A 218 -0.37 21.56 -6.48
CA SER A 218 -0.35 20.18 -6.97
C SER A 218 0.97 19.47 -6.63
N ALA A 219 0.98 18.15 -6.49
CA ALA A 219 2.18 17.34 -6.27
C ALA A 219 3.25 17.55 -7.36
N ALA A 220 2.83 17.88 -8.59
CA ALA A 220 3.73 18.19 -9.70
C ALA A 220 4.33 19.61 -9.65
N GLU A 221 3.84 20.48 -8.76
CA GLU A 221 4.29 21.87 -8.57
C GLU A 221 4.85 22.14 -7.16
N SER A 222 4.63 21.22 -6.22
CA SER A 222 5.14 21.26 -4.85
C SER A 222 6.62 20.92 -4.81
N ASP A 223 7.39 21.64 -3.99
CA ASP A 223 8.74 21.26 -3.57
C ASP A 223 8.71 20.56 -2.18
N ALA A 224 7.54 20.49 -1.52
CA ALA A 224 7.38 19.91 -0.19
C ALA A 224 7.36 18.39 -0.23
N GLN A 225 8.10 17.76 0.69
CA GLN A 225 8.10 16.31 0.88
C GLN A 225 7.77 15.98 2.32
N PHE A 226 6.72 15.19 2.55
CA PHE A 226 6.28 14.79 3.89
C PHE A 226 5.80 13.34 3.87
N ASP A 227 6.07 12.61 4.95
CA ASP A 227 5.73 11.21 5.16
C ASP A 227 4.23 11.08 5.49
N LEU A 228 3.43 10.66 4.50
CA LEU A 228 1.96 10.66 4.59
C LEU A 228 1.34 9.29 4.79
N ASP A 229 2.09 8.20 4.58
CA ASP A 229 1.70 6.83 4.97
C ASP A 229 2.37 6.35 6.28
N GLY A 230 3.38 7.06 6.78
CA GLY A 230 4.12 6.71 8.00
C GLY A 230 5.22 5.67 7.78
N ASP A 231 5.68 5.45 6.55
CA ASP A 231 6.72 4.46 6.23
C ASP A 231 8.16 4.91 6.57
N GLY A 232 8.37 6.21 6.83
CA GLY A 232 9.67 6.82 7.11
C GLY A 232 10.34 7.48 5.91
N LEU A 233 9.69 7.54 4.74
CA LEU A 233 10.06 8.31 3.57
C LEU A 233 9.20 9.57 3.42
N ALA A 234 9.81 10.65 2.96
CA ALA A 234 9.07 11.86 2.62
C ALA A 234 8.52 11.76 1.19
N ASP A 235 7.20 11.81 1.04
CA ASP A 235 6.49 11.61 -0.23
C ASP A 235 6.44 12.84 -1.13
N ASP A 236 6.39 12.62 -2.44
CA ASP A 236 6.06 13.67 -3.41
C ASP A 236 4.54 13.95 -3.33
N THR A 237 4.18 15.01 -2.62
CA THR A 237 2.78 15.28 -2.20
C THR A 237 2.22 16.61 -2.70
N SER A 238 0.91 16.61 -2.97
CA SER A 238 0.14 17.85 -3.11
C SER A 238 0.02 18.55 -1.76
N TRP A 239 0.06 19.88 -1.76
CA TRP A 239 0.36 20.63 -0.55
C TRP A 239 -0.49 21.90 -0.39
N ILE A 240 -0.32 22.54 0.76
CA ILE A 240 -0.93 23.84 1.07
C ILE A 240 -0.01 24.99 0.69
N SER A 241 -0.58 26.18 0.52
CA SER A 241 0.24 27.39 0.39
C SER A 241 0.82 27.81 1.74
N ALA A 242 2.00 28.42 1.73
CA ALA A 242 2.61 29.05 2.91
C ALA A 242 1.81 30.23 3.52
N GLY A 243 0.60 30.54 3.01
CA GLY A 243 -0.36 31.46 3.63
C GLY A 243 -1.29 30.79 4.65
N ASP A 244 -1.47 29.48 4.54
CA ASP A 244 -2.43 28.65 5.27
C ASP A 244 -1.72 27.80 6.34
N ALA A 245 -2.43 26.86 6.97
CA ALA A 245 -1.85 25.91 7.92
C ALA A 245 -2.68 24.63 8.04
N PHE A 246 -2.05 23.51 8.39
CA PHE A 246 -2.76 22.34 8.90
C PHE A 246 -3.18 22.57 10.35
N LEU A 247 -4.36 22.08 10.73
CA LEU A 247 -4.72 21.84 12.12
C LEU A 247 -4.05 20.54 12.57
N PHE A 248 -3.38 20.54 13.72
CA PHE A 248 -2.85 19.31 14.31
C PHE A 248 -3.27 19.18 15.78
N LEU A 249 -3.24 17.95 16.28
CA LEU A 249 -3.45 17.60 17.69
C LEU A 249 -2.15 17.04 18.25
N ASP A 250 -1.56 17.73 19.22
CA ASP A 250 -0.40 17.27 20.00
C ASP A 250 -0.82 16.05 20.83
N ARG A 251 -0.52 14.84 20.33
CA ARG A 251 -0.89 13.56 20.95
C ARG A 251 0.13 13.11 21.98
N ASP A 252 1.41 13.43 21.80
CA ASP A 252 2.50 13.03 22.71
C ASP A 252 2.84 14.08 23.78
N SER A 253 2.26 15.27 23.69
CA SER A 253 2.49 16.45 24.55
C SER A 253 3.88 17.07 24.43
N ASN A 254 4.53 16.98 23.26
CA ASN A 254 5.84 17.57 23.01
C ASN A 254 5.79 19.07 22.61
N GLY A 255 4.62 19.58 22.22
CA GLY A 255 4.38 20.98 21.85
C GLY A 255 4.64 21.35 20.39
N THR A 256 4.84 20.37 19.51
CA THR A 256 4.97 20.52 18.05
C THR A 256 4.19 19.40 17.33
N MET A 257 4.20 19.41 16.00
CA MET A 257 3.68 18.33 15.17
C MET A 257 4.82 17.33 14.88
N SER A 258 4.49 16.04 14.90
CA SER A 258 5.47 14.94 14.94
C SER A 258 5.34 13.94 13.79
N GLY A 259 4.14 13.81 13.22
CA GLY A 259 3.80 12.81 12.20
C GLY A 259 2.37 12.96 11.68
N VAL A 260 2.02 12.18 10.65
CA VAL A 260 0.72 12.23 9.98
C VAL A 260 -0.47 11.94 10.91
N GLU A 261 -0.25 11.12 11.94
CA GLU A 261 -1.23 10.76 12.97
C GLU A 261 -1.71 11.96 13.80
N GLU A 262 -0.98 13.08 13.78
CA GLU A 262 -1.36 14.31 14.48
C GLU A 262 -2.16 15.29 13.61
N ILE A 263 -2.13 15.14 12.27
CA ILE A 263 -2.92 15.96 11.32
C ILE A 263 -4.14 15.24 10.75
N SER A 264 -4.26 13.93 10.95
CA SER A 264 -5.47 13.15 10.65
C SER A 264 -6.29 12.83 11.91
N PHE A 265 -7.61 12.86 11.76
CA PHE A 265 -8.61 12.59 12.77
C PHE A 265 -9.59 11.47 12.39
N VAL A 266 -9.51 10.91 11.17
CA VAL A 266 -10.45 9.90 10.65
C VAL A 266 -10.63 8.70 11.59
N ASP A 267 -9.56 8.24 12.24
CA ASP A 267 -9.58 7.12 13.19
C ASP A 267 -10.15 7.46 14.58
N ASP A 268 -10.26 8.74 14.95
CA ASP A 268 -10.80 9.13 16.27
C ASP A 268 -12.31 8.90 16.39
N VAL A 269 -13.02 8.71 15.27
CA VAL A 269 -14.46 8.35 15.22
C VAL A 269 -14.66 7.15 14.28
N PRO A 270 -15.14 5.99 14.78
CA PRO A 270 -15.33 4.81 13.93
C PRO A 270 -16.22 5.08 12.72
N ASN A 271 -15.71 4.78 11.51
CA ASN A 271 -16.35 5.05 10.21
C ASN A 271 -16.55 6.55 9.91
N ALA A 272 -15.63 7.42 10.34
CA ALA A 272 -15.59 8.79 9.85
C ALA A 272 -15.29 8.78 8.34
N ALA A 273 -16.17 9.38 7.53
CA ALA A 273 -15.95 9.47 6.08
C ALA A 273 -14.96 10.57 5.69
N THR A 274 -14.66 11.49 6.60
CA THR A 274 -13.65 12.55 6.45
C THR A 274 -13.10 12.98 7.80
N ASP A 275 -12.02 13.74 7.78
CA ASP A 275 -11.35 14.27 8.95
C ASP A 275 -12.23 15.24 9.76
N LEU A 276 -13.11 16.00 9.11
CA LEU A 276 -14.10 16.83 9.80
C LEU A 276 -15.16 16.00 10.56
N ALA A 277 -15.43 14.77 10.13
CA ALA A 277 -16.26 13.85 10.90
C ALA A 277 -15.49 13.28 12.10
N GLY A 278 -14.20 12.96 11.92
CA GLY A 278 -13.27 12.50 12.96
C GLY A 278 -13.05 13.54 14.08
N LEU A 279 -12.86 14.81 13.72
CA LEU A 279 -12.64 15.92 14.65
C LEU A 279 -13.77 16.12 15.69
N ARG A 280 -14.94 15.51 15.46
CA ARG A 280 -16.07 15.50 16.41
C ARG A 280 -15.83 14.66 17.65
N ALA A 281 -14.82 13.78 17.69
CA ALA A 281 -14.38 13.12 18.92
C ALA A 281 -13.97 14.13 20.01
N PHE A 282 -13.56 15.34 19.62
CA PHE A 282 -13.01 16.37 20.50
C PHE A 282 -14.04 17.42 20.94
N ASP A 283 -15.26 17.42 20.39
CA ASP A 283 -16.42 18.15 20.92
C ASP A 283 -16.97 17.38 22.14
N SER A 284 -16.30 17.58 23.27
CA SER A 284 -16.60 16.91 24.53
C SER A 284 -17.91 17.36 25.19
N ASN A 285 -18.46 18.50 24.73
CA ASN A 285 -19.64 19.13 25.29
C ASN A 285 -20.92 18.90 24.44
N GLY A 286 -20.75 18.59 23.16
CA GLY A 286 -21.79 18.19 22.20
C GLY A 286 -22.55 19.36 21.56
N ASP A 287 -21.93 20.55 21.43
CA ASP A 287 -22.57 21.73 20.84
C ASP A 287 -22.18 22.00 19.37
N SER A 288 -21.46 21.07 18.73
CA SER A 288 -20.90 21.15 17.38
C SER A 288 -19.83 22.23 17.18
N ILE A 289 -19.23 22.71 18.28
CA ILE A 289 -18.14 23.68 18.25
C ILE A 289 -16.96 23.11 19.02
N LEU A 290 -15.78 23.08 18.38
CA LEU A 290 -14.53 22.80 19.08
C LEU A 290 -14.01 24.13 19.65
N ASP A 291 -14.15 24.36 20.96
CA ASP A 291 -13.67 25.57 21.64
C ASP A 291 -13.08 25.32 23.04
N ALA A 292 -12.62 26.36 23.73
CA ALA A 292 -12.00 26.27 25.06
C ALA A 292 -12.91 25.72 26.19
N SER A 293 -14.16 25.37 25.90
CA SER A 293 -15.07 24.58 26.73
C SER A 293 -14.74 23.09 26.69
N ASP A 294 -14.01 22.63 25.67
CA ASP A 294 -13.69 21.23 25.43
C ASP A 294 -12.40 20.76 26.09
N ALA A 295 -12.44 19.50 26.53
CA ALA A 295 -11.40 18.93 27.38
C ALA A 295 -9.99 18.91 26.76
N ARG A 296 -9.89 18.76 25.44
CA ARG A 296 -8.62 18.68 24.68
C ARG A 296 -8.35 19.89 23.78
N PHE A 297 -9.14 20.98 23.86
CA PHE A 297 -8.95 22.14 22.98
C PHE A 297 -7.55 22.78 23.08
N ALA A 298 -6.91 22.67 24.25
CA ALA A 298 -5.57 23.19 24.50
C ALA A 298 -4.45 22.35 23.85
N ASP A 299 -4.76 21.12 23.43
CA ASP A 299 -3.83 20.18 22.79
C ASP A 299 -3.75 20.44 21.27
N PHE A 300 -4.64 21.25 20.70
CA PHE A 300 -4.62 21.60 19.28
C PHE A 300 -3.65 22.73 18.97
N GLY A 301 -2.90 22.55 17.88
CA GLY A 301 -2.03 23.55 17.27
C GLY A 301 -2.33 23.78 15.80
N VAL A 302 -1.54 24.66 15.19
CA VAL A 302 -1.46 24.81 13.73
C VAL A 302 -0.01 24.61 13.30
N TRP A 303 0.19 23.90 12.19
CA TRP A 303 1.48 23.82 11.50
C TRP A 303 1.39 24.62 10.21
N ARG A 304 2.20 25.67 10.12
CA ARG A 304 2.35 26.50 8.94
C ARG A 304 3.76 26.34 8.39
N ASP A 305 3.91 25.36 7.51
CA ASP A 305 5.05 25.25 6.60
C ASP A 305 5.21 26.56 5.82
N ALA A 306 6.28 27.29 6.11
CA ALA A 306 6.47 28.68 5.72
C ALA A 306 7.42 28.86 4.54
N ASP A 307 8.25 27.87 4.21
CA ASP A 307 9.10 27.84 3.02
C ASP A 307 8.81 26.69 2.04
N SER A 308 7.81 25.85 2.36
CA SER A 308 7.20 24.83 1.52
C SER A 308 8.12 23.65 1.20
N ASP A 309 8.83 23.15 2.22
CA ASP A 309 9.72 21.98 2.13
C ASP A 309 9.15 20.71 2.78
N GLY A 310 8.03 20.81 3.52
CA GLY A 310 7.37 19.70 4.19
C GLY A 310 7.96 19.30 5.55
N ALA A 311 9.05 19.91 6.02
CA ALA A 311 9.59 19.65 7.34
C ALA A 311 8.88 20.47 8.43
N VAL A 312 8.88 19.96 9.67
CA VAL A 312 8.36 20.71 10.83
C VAL A 312 9.49 21.52 11.48
N ASP A 313 9.64 22.79 11.08
CA ASP A 313 10.81 23.61 11.45
C ASP A 313 10.59 24.52 12.70
N GLU A 314 11.68 25.05 13.30
CA GLU A 314 11.60 25.83 14.55
C GLU A 314 10.79 27.14 14.37
N GLY A 315 9.54 27.14 14.84
CA GLY A 315 8.65 28.29 14.83
C GLY A 315 7.53 28.23 13.80
N GLU A 316 7.37 27.10 13.10
CA GLU A 316 6.26 26.84 12.18
C GLU A 316 5.00 26.31 12.86
N THR A 317 5.17 25.67 14.03
CA THR A 317 4.08 25.22 14.89
C THR A 317 3.73 26.26 15.94
N ALA A 318 2.42 26.40 16.22
CA ALA A 318 1.90 27.32 17.22
C ALA A 318 0.57 26.83 17.80
N SER A 319 0.25 27.18 19.06
CA SER A 319 -1.05 26.85 19.64
C SER A 319 -2.18 27.64 18.96
N LEU A 320 -3.41 27.09 18.95
CA LEU A 320 -4.60 27.82 18.46
C LEU A 320 -4.74 29.20 19.13
N ALA A 321 -4.37 29.33 20.41
CA ALA A 321 -4.45 30.57 21.16
C ALA A 321 -3.43 31.63 20.69
N ASP A 322 -2.22 31.22 20.29
CA ASP A 322 -1.15 32.12 19.82
C ASP A 322 -1.45 32.70 18.44
N VAL A 323 -2.05 31.90 17.54
CA VAL A 323 -2.60 32.38 16.26
C VAL A 323 -3.98 33.06 16.40
N GLY A 324 -4.52 33.09 17.62
CA GLY A 324 -5.75 33.82 17.96
C GLY A 324 -7.03 33.15 17.48
N ILE A 325 -7.01 31.85 17.18
CA ILE A 325 -8.20 31.03 16.94
C ILE A 325 -8.91 30.81 18.28
N ARG A 326 -10.23 30.98 18.28
CA ARG A 326 -11.07 30.83 19.48
C ARG A 326 -11.93 29.58 19.43
N SER A 327 -12.43 29.21 18.25
CA SER A 327 -13.41 28.14 18.08
C SER A 327 -13.54 27.72 16.61
N LEU A 328 -13.65 26.42 16.33
CA LEU A 328 -13.96 25.88 15.01
C LEU A 328 -15.41 25.36 15.00
N ASN A 329 -16.18 25.63 13.95
CA ASN A 329 -17.54 25.09 13.80
C ASN A 329 -17.49 23.76 13.03
N LEU A 330 -17.90 22.65 13.66
CA LEU A 330 -17.84 21.29 13.11
C LEU A 330 -19.00 20.96 12.15
N ALA A 331 -19.86 21.93 11.87
CA ALA A 331 -20.82 21.90 10.76
C ALA A 331 -20.17 22.38 9.45
N GLY A 332 -19.61 21.43 8.70
CA GLY A 332 -19.14 21.65 7.33
C GLY A 332 -20.27 21.85 6.33
N THR A 333 -19.94 22.48 5.21
CA THR A 333 -20.75 22.56 3.99
C THR A 333 -20.06 21.73 2.90
N PRO A 334 -20.72 20.70 2.35
CA PRO A 334 -20.19 19.94 1.23
C PRO A 334 -19.76 20.81 0.06
N ASN A 335 -18.63 20.46 -0.54
CA ASN A 335 -18.12 21.07 -1.76
C ASN A 335 -18.06 19.99 -2.84
N ASP A 336 -18.98 20.05 -3.80
CA ASP A 336 -19.05 19.06 -4.89
C ASP A 336 -18.10 19.48 -6.03
N ALA A 337 -17.06 18.68 -6.29
CA ALA A 337 -16.01 18.97 -7.27
C ALA A 337 -15.49 17.71 -7.99
N VAL A 338 -14.72 17.93 -9.06
CA VAL A 338 -13.90 16.91 -9.75
C VAL A 338 -12.47 17.44 -9.73
N THR A 339 -11.52 16.57 -9.39
CA THR A 339 -10.13 16.89 -9.08
C THR A 339 -9.22 15.85 -9.74
N GLU A 340 -8.10 16.27 -10.33
CA GLU A 340 -7.13 15.34 -10.94
C GLU A 340 -6.22 14.73 -9.85
N PHE A 341 -5.74 13.49 -10.05
CA PHE A 341 -4.76 12.90 -9.12
C PHE A 341 -3.46 13.71 -9.11
N GLY A 342 -2.94 14.01 -7.91
CA GLY A 342 -1.87 14.98 -7.70
C GLY A 342 -2.38 16.40 -7.37
N GLU A 343 -3.68 16.66 -7.33
CA GLU A 343 -4.25 17.88 -6.74
C GLU A 343 -4.82 17.62 -5.34
N VAL A 344 -5.06 18.69 -4.56
CA VAL A 344 -5.75 18.63 -3.27
C VAL A 344 -7.26 18.70 -3.50
N ALA A 345 -7.99 17.66 -3.09
CA ALA A 345 -9.45 17.66 -3.10
C ALA A 345 -10.03 18.30 -1.82
N ILE A 346 -11.20 18.95 -1.92
CA ILE A 346 -11.86 19.60 -0.77
C ILE A 346 -13.28 19.05 -0.62
N ALA A 347 -13.51 18.18 0.35
CA ALA A 347 -14.80 17.53 0.60
C ALA A 347 -15.80 18.46 1.28
N ASN A 348 -15.36 19.20 2.31
CA ASN A 348 -16.19 20.16 3.02
C ASN A 348 -15.45 21.49 3.22
N THR A 349 -16.23 22.57 3.36
CA THR A 349 -15.72 23.86 3.84
C THR A 349 -16.46 24.28 5.11
N GLY A 350 -15.74 24.84 6.07
CA GLY A 350 -16.28 25.27 7.35
C GLY A 350 -15.82 26.67 7.75
N ILE A 351 -16.15 27.06 8.97
CA ILE A 351 -15.83 28.39 9.51
C ILE A 351 -15.20 28.26 10.90
N PHE A 352 -14.08 28.95 11.11
CA PHE A 352 -13.53 29.19 12.43
C PHE A 352 -13.64 30.67 12.82
N THR A 353 -13.64 30.95 14.13
CA THR A 353 -13.76 32.31 14.67
C THR A 353 -12.49 32.68 15.44
N LEU A 354 -11.98 33.88 15.18
CA LEU A 354 -10.84 34.45 15.88
C LEU A 354 -11.27 35.15 17.18
N VAL A 355 -10.34 35.34 18.12
CA VAL A 355 -10.57 36.02 19.41
C VAL A 355 -11.11 37.45 19.29
N ASN A 356 -10.84 38.12 18.16
CA ASN A 356 -11.37 39.45 17.84
C ASN A 356 -12.85 39.45 17.37
N GLY A 357 -13.44 38.26 17.16
CA GLY A 357 -14.81 38.06 16.68
C GLY A 357 -14.99 38.03 15.15
N SER A 358 -13.93 38.14 14.35
CA SER A 358 -14.02 37.89 12.90
C SER A 358 -13.91 36.40 12.58
N THR A 359 -14.53 35.98 11.50
CA THR A 359 -14.56 34.59 11.00
C THR A 359 -13.67 34.41 9.78
N ARG A 360 -13.12 33.21 9.61
CA ARG A 360 -12.38 32.73 8.42
C ARG A 360 -12.80 31.31 8.07
N THR A 361 -12.36 30.82 6.91
CA THR A 361 -12.72 29.49 6.39
C THR A 361 -11.71 28.41 6.77
N PHE A 362 -12.18 27.17 6.85
CA PHE A 362 -11.31 26.00 6.80
C PHE A 362 -11.80 25.04 5.71
N ALA A 363 -10.93 24.17 5.22
CA ALA A 363 -11.24 23.06 4.34
C ALA A 363 -11.03 21.74 5.08
N ASP A 364 -11.92 20.79 4.81
CA ASP A 364 -11.79 19.36 5.06
C ASP A 364 -11.34 18.77 3.73
N ALA A 365 -10.06 18.41 3.66
CA ALA A 365 -9.36 18.17 2.40
C ALA A 365 -8.79 16.76 2.34
N ALA A 366 -8.41 16.34 1.14
CA ALA A 366 -7.53 15.21 0.91
C ALA A 366 -6.33 15.68 0.11
N LEU A 367 -5.14 15.51 0.68
CA LEU A 367 -3.89 15.56 -0.06
C LEU A 367 -3.75 14.25 -0.83
N THR A 368 -3.42 14.34 -2.11
CA THR A 368 -2.94 13.20 -2.89
C THR A 368 -1.41 13.21 -2.96
N TYR A 369 -0.79 12.04 -2.84
CA TYR A 369 0.66 11.84 -2.91
C TYR A 369 1.04 10.59 -3.69
N PHE A 370 2.31 10.50 -4.06
CA PHE A 370 2.87 9.33 -4.74
C PHE A 370 4.02 8.78 -3.90
N SER A 371 3.79 7.61 -3.28
CA SER A 371 4.69 7.04 -2.27
C SER A 371 6.15 7.02 -2.74
N ALA A 372 7.03 7.60 -1.95
CA ALA A 372 8.45 7.68 -2.24
C ALA A 372 9.09 6.28 -2.42
N ALA A 373 8.60 5.25 -1.73
CA ALA A 373 9.04 3.86 -1.89
C ALA A 373 8.97 3.40 -3.36
N THR A 374 7.88 3.78 -4.05
CA THR A 374 7.65 3.47 -5.47
C THR A 374 8.38 4.39 -6.45
N ASN A 375 8.78 5.60 -6.01
CA ASN A 375 9.41 6.63 -6.85
C ASN A 375 10.95 6.62 -6.85
N LEU A 376 11.60 5.80 -6.01
CA LEU A 376 13.06 5.74 -5.93
C LEU A 376 13.71 5.21 -7.24
N PRO A 377 14.84 5.79 -7.69
CA PRO A 377 15.38 5.56 -9.02
C PRO A 377 15.82 4.11 -9.27
N SER A 378 15.45 3.56 -10.42
CA SER A 378 15.85 2.22 -10.85
C SER A 378 17.38 2.06 -10.92
N LEU A 379 17.90 0.92 -10.44
CA LEU A 379 19.33 0.67 -10.30
C LEU A 379 19.97 0.26 -11.65
N ALA A 380 19.86 1.13 -12.65
CA ALA A 380 20.23 0.89 -14.03
C ALA A 380 21.72 0.55 -14.21
N ALA A 381 22.01 -0.41 -15.10
CA ALA A 381 23.37 -0.89 -15.34
C ALA A 381 24.29 0.18 -15.94
N THR A 382 25.34 0.56 -15.21
CA THR A 382 26.37 1.48 -15.72
C THR A 382 27.31 0.76 -16.68
N HIS A 383 27.42 1.27 -17.92
CA HIS A 383 28.18 0.61 -18.99
C HIS A 383 29.59 1.21 -19.20
N TYR A 384 30.61 0.36 -19.26
CA TYR A 384 31.99 0.75 -19.59
C TYR A 384 32.58 -0.11 -20.73
N ASP A 385 32.97 0.57 -21.83
CA ASP A 385 33.59 -0.05 -23.00
C ASP A 385 35.12 0.04 -22.97
N PHE A 386 35.80 -1.10 -23.10
CA PHE A 386 37.26 -1.20 -23.10
C PHE A 386 37.80 -1.75 -24.43
N ASP A 387 38.64 -0.96 -25.11
CA ASP A 387 39.35 -1.29 -26.35
C ASP A 387 40.15 -2.62 -26.31
N ARG A 388 40.41 -3.17 -25.12
CA ARG A 388 41.40 -4.22 -24.89
C ARG A 388 40.80 -5.40 -24.16
N LYS A 389 41.38 -6.57 -24.38
CA LYS A 389 40.97 -7.82 -23.72
C LYS A 389 40.99 -7.71 -22.20
N ALA A 390 39.97 -8.21 -21.51
CA ALA A 390 39.79 -8.23 -20.05
C ALA A 390 41.07 -8.61 -19.28
N SER A 391 41.84 -9.60 -19.80
CA SER A 391 43.16 -10.01 -19.28
C SER A 391 44.21 -8.89 -19.07
N LYS A 392 44.00 -7.70 -19.65
CA LYS A 392 44.86 -6.52 -19.56
C LYS A 392 44.51 -5.58 -18.40
N TYR A 393 43.39 -5.82 -17.72
CA TYR A 393 42.92 -5.07 -16.55
C TYR A 393 43.05 -5.92 -15.28
N ARG A 394 42.72 -5.34 -14.14
CA ARG A 394 42.55 -6.00 -12.84
C ARG A 394 41.30 -5.43 -12.18
N VAL A 395 40.56 -6.30 -11.52
CA VAL A 395 39.57 -5.90 -10.52
C VAL A 395 40.21 -6.01 -9.13
N SER A 396 39.90 -5.07 -8.24
CA SER A 396 40.39 -5.01 -6.86
C SER A 396 39.27 -4.53 -5.94
N ALA A 397 39.09 -5.21 -4.80
CA ALA A 397 38.13 -4.88 -3.75
C ALA A 397 38.77 -4.16 -2.53
N ALA A 398 40.07 -3.87 -2.59
CA ALA A 398 40.89 -3.36 -1.48
C ALA A 398 40.48 -2.01 -0.85
N THR A 399 39.35 -1.43 -1.26
CA THR A 399 38.80 -0.15 -0.80
C THR A 399 37.33 -0.25 -0.38
N GLY A 400 36.78 -1.46 -0.19
CA GLY A 400 35.35 -1.70 0.03
C GLY A 400 34.61 -1.67 -1.30
N ALA A 401 34.67 -0.56 -2.04
CA ALA A 401 34.18 -0.49 -3.41
C ALA A 401 35.12 -1.21 -4.41
N LEU A 402 34.55 -1.82 -5.45
CA LEU A 402 35.30 -2.42 -6.54
C LEU A 402 35.93 -1.39 -7.48
N THR A 403 37.15 -1.68 -7.95
CA THR A 403 37.88 -0.84 -8.91
C THR A 403 38.42 -1.64 -10.09
N VAL A 404 38.37 -1.06 -11.29
CA VAL A 404 38.96 -1.63 -12.51
C VAL A 404 40.17 -0.82 -12.99
N THR A 405 41.35 -1.45 -13.08
CA THR A 405 42.61 -0.74 -13.40
C THR A 405 43.46 -1.45 -14.48
N PRO A 406 44.13 -0.71 -15.40
CA PRO A 406 45.03 -1.30 -16.39
C PRO A 406 46.28 -1.93 -15.74
N ARG A 407 46.66 -3.16 -16.15
CA ARG A 407 47.82 -3.89 -15.61
C ARG A 407 49.19 -3.24 -15.88
N ARG A 408 49.24 -2.24 -16.75
CA ARG A 408 50.45 -1.44 -17.09
C ARG A 408 49.99 -0.04 -17.46
N ALA A 409 50.51 0.97 -16.76
CA ALA A 409 50.34 2.36 -17.15
C ALA A 409 50.97 2.63 -18.53
N ARG A 410 50.36 3.55 -19.28
CA ARG A 410 50.91 4.15 -20.50
C ARG A 410 50.75 5.67 -20.39
N SER A 411 51.29 6.41 -21.35
CA SER A 411 51.20 7.89 -21.43
C SER A 411 49.79 8.45 -21.74
N GLY A 412 48.77 7.60 -21.62
CA GLY A 412 47.38 7.96 -21.41
C GLY A 412 46.82 6.94 -20.43
N THR A 413 46.17 7.42 -19.37
CA THR A 413 45.23 6.60 -18.59
C THR A 413 44.09 6.19 -19.51
N ASP A 414 43.62 4.96 -19.34
CA ASP A 414 42.34 4.54 -19.92
C ASP A 414 41.27 5.36 -19.18
N PRO A 415 40.53 6.27 -19.84
CA PRO A 415 39.71 7.27 -19.14
C PRO A 415 38.54 6.67 -18.37
N LEU A 416 38.17 5.42 -18.69
CA LEU A 416 37.09 4.65 -18.06
C LEU A 416 37.58 3.72 -16.94
N ALA A 417 38.85 3.82 -16.52
CA ALA A 417 39.37 3.08 -15.38
C ALA A 417 39.11 3.81 -14.05
N GLY A 418 38.18 3.30 -13.25
CA GLY A 418 37.76 3.91 -11.98
C GLY A 418 37.19 2.92 -10.96
N GLN A 419 36.46 3.45 -9.97
CA GLN A 419 35.49 2.66 -9.20
C GLN A 419 34.32 2.28 -10.11
N MET A 420 33.72 1.13 -9.84
CA MET A 420 32.53 0.64 -10.54
C MET A 420 31.28 0.96 -9.71
N GLY A 421 30.11 1.13 -10.33
CA GLY A 421 28.84 1.33 -9.63
C GLY A 421 28.25 0.02 -9.13
N ALA A 422 27.17 0.09 -8.35
CA ALA A 422 26.53 -1.08 -7.76
C ALA A 422 26.01 -2.08 -8.82
N ASN A 423 25.44 -1.57 -9.92
CA ASN A 423 25.14 -2.35 -11.11
C ASN A 423 26.04 -1.90 -12.28
N THR A 424 26.94 -2.78 -12.75
CA THR A 424 27.96 -2.42 -13.75
C THR A 424 28.15 -3.48 -14.84
N VAL A 425 28.08 -3.06 -16.10
CA VAL A 425 28.39 -3.85 -17.29
C VAL A 425 29.74 -3.43 -17.90
N LEU A 426 30.64 -4.41 -18.08
CA LEU A 426 32.02 -4.22 -18.54
C LEU A 426 32.24 -4.93 -19.87
N THR A 427 32.25 -4.17 -20.96
CA THR A 427 32.47 -4.70 -22.31
C THR A 427 33.95 -4.65 -22.66
N PHE A 428 34.55 -5.80 -22.95
CA PHE A 428 35.92 -5.88 -23.46
C PHE A 428 35.91 -6.46 -24.88
N SER A 429 36.97 -6.21 -25.66
CA SER A 429 37.20 -6.80 -26.99
C SER A 429 37.35 -8.35 -27.03
N ASN A 430 36.95 -9.07 -25.98
CA ASN A 430 36.80 -10.53 -25.95
C ASN A 430 35.57 -11.03 -25.17
N GLY A 431 34.61 -10.16 -24.83
CA GLY A 431 33.38 -10.51 -24.11
C GLY A 431 32.96 -9.45 -23.09
N THR A 432 31.67 -9.50 -22.75
CA THR A 432 31.01 -8.64 -21.76
C THR A 432 30.85 -9.39 -20.44
N PHE A 433 30.91 -8.67 -19.33
CA PHE A 433 30.80 -9.21 -17.97
C PHE A 433 29.99 -8.25 -17.11
N GLY A 434 29.02 -8.77 -16.36
CA GLY A 434 28.24 -8.01 -15.40
C GLY A 434 28.77 -8.18 -13.98
N MET A 435 28.67 -7.12 -13.18
CA MET A 435 28.98 -7.11 -11.75
C MET A 435 27.83 -6.36 -11.04
N PHE A 436 27.09 -7.04 -10.16
CA PHE A 436 25.97 -6.50 -9.38
C PHE A 436 26.30 -6.56 -7.88
N ALA A 437 25.88 -5.60 -7.06
CA ALA A 437 26.36 -5.44 -5.68
C ALA A 437 25.27 -5.48 -4.60
N PRO A 438 24.80 -6.68 -4.17
CA PRO A 438 23.86 -6.82 -3.06
C PRO A 438 24.57 -6.88 -1.70
N VAL A 439 23.78 -6.77 -0.62
CA VAL A 439 24.20 -7.16 0.73
C VAL A 439 23.72 -8.58 1.03
N VAL A 440 24.60 -9.41 1.60
CA VAL A 440 24.31 -10.82 1.93
C VAL A 440 24.51 -11.05 3.43
N LEU A 441 23.64 -11.87 4.02
CA LEU A 441 23.56 -12.17 5.45
C LEU A 441 23.89 -13.65 5.71
N ASP A 442 24.80 -13.87 6.66
CA ASP A 442 25.21 -15.19 7.18
C ASP A 442 24.15 -15.71 8.17
N LEU A 443 23.16 -16.43 7.63
CA LEU A 443 21.94 -16.78 8.37
C LEU A 443 22.08 -18.01 9.26
N ASP A 444 23.03 -18.90 9.03
CA ASP A 444 23.31 -20.06 9.90
C ASP A 444 24.55 -19.89 10.79
N GLY A 445 25.42 -18.91 10.50
CA GLY A 445 26.63 -18.59 11.28
C GLY A 445 27.86 -19.40 10.89
N ASP A 446 27.84 -20.08 9.74
CA ASP A 446 28.96 -20.86 9.16
C ASP A 446 29.86 -20.00 8.23
N GLY A 447 29.31 -18.91 7.69
CA GLY A 447 30.01 -17.87 6.93
C GLY A 447 29.53 -17.75 5.48
N ILE A 448 29.45 -16.51 4.98
CA ILE A 448 28.91 -16.14 3.66
C ILE A 448 29.34 -17.10 2.53
N ASP A 449 28.39 -17.86 2.00
CA ASP A 449 28.57 -18.92 1.02
C ASP A 449 28.12 -18.47 -0.38
N LEU A 450 28.98 -18.66 -1.39
CA LEU A 450 28.78 -18.06 -2.73
C LEU A 450 28.88 -19.08 -3.86
N VAL A 451 27.75 -19.31 -4.54
CA VAL A 451 27.64 -20.18 -5.70
C VAL A 451 28.10 -19.45 -6.96
N SER A 452 29.28 -19.84 -7.47
CA SER A 452 29.81 -19.25 -8.71
C SER A 452 28.85 -19.42 -9.90
N ARG A 453 28.69 -18.39 -10.74
CA ARG A 453 27.90 -18.34 -11.99
C ARG A 453 27.87 -19.61 -12.86
N LYS A 454 28.96 -20.39 -12.90
CA LYS A 454 29.06 -21.64 -13.68
C LYS A 454 28.49 -22.90 -13.02
N LYS A 455 28.05 -22.77 -11.77
CA LYS A 455 27.42 -23.80 -10.95
C LYS A 455 26.02 -23.38 -10.51
N SER A 456 25.76 -22.07 -10.45
CA SER A 456 24.45 -21.50 -10.18
C SER A 456 23.42 -22.05 -11.17
N ARG A 457 22.18 -22.14 -10.68
CA ARG A 457 20.99 -22.35 -11.52
C ARG A 457 20.14 -21.08 -11.59
N ALA A 458 20.49 -20.06 -10.80
CA ALA A 458 19.79 -18.80 -10.72
C ALA A 458 20.00 -17.95 -11.98
N SER A 459 18.95 -17.24 -12.37
CA SER A 459 18.98 -16.18 -13.37
C SER A 459 18.10 -15.03 -12.93
N PHE A 460 18.61 -13.80 -12.97
CA PHE A 460 17.93 -12.60 -12.48
C PHE A 460 18.06 -11.49 -13.53
N ASP A 461 17.05 -10.65 -13.73
CA ASP A 461 17.11 -9.53 -14.67
C ASP A 461 17.73 -8.30 -13.99
N TYR A 462 19.03 -8.05 -14.24
CA TYR A 462 19.72 -6.86 -13.72
C TYR A 462 19.53 -5.62 -14.61
N ALA A 463 18.81 -5.71 -15.72
CA ALA A 463 18.63 -4.62 -16.69
C ALA A 463 17.20 -4.06 -16.70
N GLY A 464 16.21 -4.81 -16.22
CA GLY A 464 14.78 -4.49 -16.34
C GLY A 464 14.30 -4.57 -17.78
N ASP A 465 14.85 -5.48 -18.59
CA ASP A 465 14.51 -5.63 -20.02
C ASP A 465 13.60 -6.83 -20.35
N GLY A 466 13.22 -7.59 -19.33
CA GLY A 466 12.44 -8.83 -19.41
C GLY A 466 13.28 -10.07 -19.71
N THR A 467 14.62 -9.96 -19.78
CA THR A 467 15.53 -11.06 -20.08
C THR A 467 16.44 -11.36 -18.90
N THR A 468 16.28 -12.53 -18.27
CA THR A 468 17.12 -12.90 -17.12
C THR A 468 18.57 -13.21 -17.51
N ASP A 469 19.49 -12.77 -16.65
CA ASP A 469 20.93 -12.96 -16.81
C ASP A 469 21.46 -14.20 -16.08
N ASP A 470 22.34 -14.93 -16.77
CA ASP A 470 23.18 -16.02 -16.26
C ASP A 470 24.00 -15.52 -15.04
N THR A 471 23.55 -15.73 -13.78
CA THR A 471 24.14 -15.08 -12.59
C THR A 471 24.84 -16.03 -11.61
N GLY A 472 25.82 -15.49 -10.88
CA GLY A 472 26.39 -16.13 -9.70
C GLY A 472 25.58 -15.71 -8.48
N TRP A 473 25.41 -16.61 -7.51
CA TRP A 473 24.40 -16.47 -6.47
C TRP A 473 24.95 -16.72 -5.07
N ILE A 474 24.10 -16.61 -4.06
CA ILE A 474 24.37 -17.02 -2.67
C ILE A 474 24.15 -18.53 -2.49
N GLY A 475 24.56 -19.06 -1.33
CA GLY A 475 24.08 -20.34 -0.83
C GLY A 475 22.62 -20.20 -0.35
N ARG A 476 21.84 -21.27 -0.49
CA ARG A 476 20.44 -21.36 -0.04
C ARG A 476 20.22 -21.21 1.48
N ASP A 477 21.32 -21.36 2.24
CA ASP A 477 21.34 -21.36 3.69
C ASP A 477 21.65 -19.94 4.23
N ASP A 478 22.07 -19.01 3.35
CA ASP A 478 22.20 -17.55 3.54
C ASP A 478 20.97 -16.79 2.99
N GLY A 479 20.92 -15.46 3.15
CA GLY A 479 19.91 -14.60 2.51
C GLY A 479 20.48 -13.29 1.97
N PHE A 480 19.76 -12.68 1.02
CA PHE A 480 19.97 -11.28 0.63
C PHE A 480 19.25 -10.36 1.60
N LEU A 481 19.86 -9.21 1.92
CA LEU A 481 19.13 -8.08 2.49
C LEU A 481 18.55 -7.27 1.34
N VAL A 482 17.23 -7.11 1.34
CA VAL A 482 16.42 -6.56 0.24
C VAL A 482 15.42 -5.54 0.79
N ILE A 483 14.82 -4.75 -0.11
CA ILE A 483 13.62 -3.96 0.15
C ILE A 483 12.62 -4.32 -0.94
N ASP A 484 11.42 -4.74 -0.55
CA ASP A 484 10.28 -4.88 -1.47
C ASP A 484 9.68 -3.48 -1.64
N ARG A 485 9.78 -2.90 -2.83
CA ARG A 485 9.53 -1.47 -3.05
C ARG A 485 8.16 -1.16 -3.62
N ASN A 486 7.58 -2.11 -4.34
CA ASN A 486 6.21 -2.02 -4.82
C ASN A 486 5.21 -2.72 -3.86
N ASN A 487 5.74 -3.38 -2.81
CA ASN A 487 5.00 -4.10 -1.78
C ASN A 487 4.11 -5.22 -2.37
N ASP A 488 4.60 -5.90 -3.43
CA ASP A 488 3.90 -7.00 -4.09
C ASP A 488 4.22 -8.40 -3.52
N GLY A 489 5.19 -8.46 -2.59
CA GLY A 489 5.67 -9.68 -1.94
C GLY A 489 6.81 -10.39 -2.68
N LEU A 490 7.31 -9.83 -3.79
CA LEU A 490 8.26 -10.46 -4.70
C LEU A 490 9.45 -9.54 -5.02
N ILE A 491 10.67 -10.02 -4.75
CA ILE A 491 11.88 -9.35 -5.23
C ILE A 491 12.07 -9.66 -6.72
N THR A 492 11.73 -8.70 -7.58
CA THR A 492 11.77 -8.86 -9.05
C THR A 492 12.76 -7.91 -9.72
N GLU A 493 13.05 -6.76 -9.12
CA GLU A 493 13.92 -5.73 -9.69
C GLU A 493 15.34 -5.66 -9.11
N ALA A 494 16.26 -5.15 -9.91
CA ALA A 494 17.62 -4.83 -9.49
C ALA A 494 17.68 -3.75 -8.38
N ALA A 495 16.65 -2.91 -8.25
CA ALA A 495 16.55 -1.90 -7.21
C ALA A 495 16.13 -2.48 -5.84
N GLU A 496 15.38 -3.58 -5.83
CA GLU A 496 14.89 -4.27 -4.63
C GLU A 496 15.96 -5.22 -4.07
N LEU A 497 16.67 -5.92 -4.97
CA LEU A 497 17.73 -6.87 -4.62
C LEU A 497 19.00 -6.22 -4.03
N SER A 498 19.12 -4.89 -4.05
CA SER A 498 20.26 -4.19 -3.44
C SER A 498 19.88 -2.83 -2.89
N PRO A 499 20.10 -2.58 -1.57
CA PRO A 499 19.94 -1.26 -0.97
C PRO A 499 20.81 -0.15 -1.59
N ALA A 500 21.72 -0.45 -2.52
CA ALA A 500 22.44 0.58 -3.28
C ALA A 500 21.53 1.51 -4.11
N SER A 501 20.26 1.13 -4.31
CA SER A 501 19.19 1.94 -4.88
C SER A 501 18.74 3.11 -3.98
N GLU A 502 19.08 3.12 -2.69
CA GLU A 502 18.78 4.21 -1.74
C GLU A 502 19.64 5.47 -1.97
N ASP A 503 20.79 5.35 -2.64
CA ASP A 503 21.64 6.50 -2.96
C ASP A 503 22.16 6.42 -4.41
N LYS A 504 21.78 7.41 -5.23
CA LYS A 504 22.27 7.60 -6.61
C LYS A 504 23.80 7.69 -6.74
N GLU A 505 24.53 7.98 -5.66
CA GLU A 505 26.00 7.97 -5.62
C GLU A 505 26.60 6.65 -5.09
N ALA A 506 25.80 5.76 -4.50
CA ALA A 506 26.27 4.49 -3.95
C ALA A 506 26.86 3.58 -5.03
N ARG A 507 27.93 2.89 -4.64
CA ARG A 507 28.69 1.96 -5.50
C ARG A 507 28.67 0.53 -4.97
N SER A 508 27.99 0.32 -3.85
CA SER A 508 27.93 -0.95 -3.13
C SER A 508 26.74 -0.95 -2.17
N GLY A 509 26.20 -2.12 -1.83
CA GLY A 509 24.98 -2.22 -1.02
C GLY A 509 25.11 -1.58 0.38
N LEU A 510 26.27 -1.73 1.03
CA LEU A 510 26.51 -1.09 2.34
C LEU A 510 26.60 0.45 2.26
N GLN A 511 26.87 1.03 1.09
CA GLN A 511 26.83 2.49 0.92
C GLN A 511 25.39 3.01 0.82
N GLY A 512 24.51 2.25 0.17
CA GLY A 512 23.10 2.58 0.14
C GLY A 512 22.44 2.49 1.51
N LEU A 513 22.75 1.44 2.29
CA LEU A 513 22.27 1.32 3.68
C LEU A 513 22.63 2.50 4.60
N THR A 514 23.65 3.33 4.28
CA THR A 514 23.91 4.54 5.10
C THR A 514 22.86 5.63 4.93
N ARG A 515 21.86 5.43 4.06
CA ARG A 515 20.67 6.29 3.93
C ARG A 515 19.53 5.88 4.86
N LEU A 516 19.56 4.66 5.39
CA LEU A 516 18.59 4.11 6.34
C LEU A 516 19.03 4.29 7.80
N ASP A 517 20.23 4.82 8.03
CA ASP A 517 20.74 5.28 9.34
C ASP A 517 20.35 6.75 9.50
N GLY A 518 19.08 6.96 9.89
CA GLY A 518 18.45 8.26 9.98
C GLY A 518 18.95 9.08 11.17
N ASN A 519 19.27 8.40 12.27
CA ASN A 519 19.84 9.05 13.46
C ASN A 519 21.37 9.28 13.36
N GLY A 520 22.06 8.60 12.44
CA GLY A 520 23.48 8.79 12.12
C GLY A 520 24.45 8.14 13.11
N ASP A 521 24.03 7.11 13.86
CA ASP A 521 24.87 6.41 14.84
C ASP A 521 25.81 5.35 14.24
N GLY A 522 25.57 4.96 12.97
CA GLY A 522 26.31 3.93 12.24
C GLY A 522 25.70 2.53 12.29
N VAL A 523 24.46 2.39 12.76
CA VAL A 523 23.75 1.12 12.93
C VAL A 523 22.28 1.26 12.51
N VAL A 524 21.92 0.66 11.38
CA VAL A 524 20.53 0.58 10.91
C VAL A 524 19.75 -0.37 11.81
N ASN A 525 18.81 0.15 12.60
CA ASN A 525 18.06 -0.57 13.64
C ASN A 525 16.67 0.04 13.91
N ASN A 526 15.90 -0.47 14.88
CA ASN A 526 14.54 0.01 15.17
C ASN A 526 14.44 1.48 15.67
N ASP A 527 15.57 2.12 15.98
CA ASP A 527 15.65 3.58 16.22
C ASP A 527 15.72 4.40 14.90
N ASP A 528 15.68 3.74 13.74
CA ASP A 528 15.57 4.34 12.40
C ASP A 528 14.20 4.00 11.78
N ALA A 529 13.47 5.00 11.29
CA ALA A 529 12.11 4.84 10.77
C ALA A 529 12.00 3.73 9.70
N ARG A 530 12.91 3.78 8.72
CA ARG A 530 12.97 2.89 7.55
C ARG A 530 13.56 1.50 7.82
N PHE A 531 13.69 1.09 9.09
CA PHE A 531 14.19 -0.26 9.43
C PHE A 531 13.20 -1.36 9.08
N GLY A 532 11.89 -1.07 9.11
CA GLY A 532 10.81 -2.02 8.84
C GLY A 532 10.72 -2.48 7.39
N GLU A 533 11.13 -1.64 6.43
CA GLU A 533 11.17 -1.95 4.99
C GLU A 533 12.14 -3.08 4.64
N LEU A 534 13.19 -3.24 5.45
CA LEU A 534 14.21 -4.23 5.18
C LEU A 534 13.65 -5.64 5.37
N SER A 535 13.95 -6.50 4.40
CA SER A 535 13.58 -7.92 4.44
C SER A 535 14.77 -8.80 4.10
N VAL A 536 14.62 -10.10 4.37
CA VAL A 536 15.59 -11.14 4.06
C VAL A 536 14.99 -12.08 3.02
N TRP A 537 15.50 -12.03 1.78
CA TRP A 537 15.17 -13.04 0.78
C TRP A 537 16.15 -14.22 0.86
N GLN A 538 15.65 -15.37 1.31
CA GLN A 538 16.36 -16.65 1.30
C GLN A 538 15.86 -17.52 0.14
N ASP A 539 16.52 -17.43 -1.02
CA ASP A 539 16.29 -18.33 -2.16
C ASP A 539 16.70 -19.77 -1.80
N ARG A 540 15.73 -20.55 -1.29
CA ARG A 540 15.95 -21.91 -0.77
C ARG A 540 16.19 -22.91 -1.90
N ASN A 541 15.71 -22.61 -3.09
CA ASN A 541 15.67 -23.55 -4.21
C ASN A 541 16.77 -23.29 -5.27
N GLY A 542 17.35 -22.09 -5.27
CA GLY A 542 18.47 -21.62 -6.08
C GLY A 542 18.09 -21.22 -7.51
N ASN A 543 16.88 -20.72 -7.75
CA ASN A 543 16.37 -20.31 -9.07
C ASN A 543 16.56 -18.81 -9.38
N GLY A 544 16.83 -17.97 -8.37
CA GLY A 544 16.85 -16.51 -8.52
C GLY A 544 15.50 -15.89 -8.86
N GLN A 545 14.40 -16.47 -8.40
CA GLN A 545 13.05 -15.90 -8.47
C GLN A 545 12.46 -15.88 -7.06
N SER A 546 11.86 -14.77 -6.63
CA SER A 546 11.19 -14.73 -5.32
C SER A 546 9.97 -15.65 -5.35
N ASP A 547 9.99 -16.72 -4.57
CA ASP A 547 8.87 -17.65 -4.40
C ASP A 547 8.17 -17.41 -3.03
N ALA A 548 6.86 -17.68 -2.95
CA ALA A 548 6.08 -17.46 -1.72
C ALA A 548 6.68 -18.19 -0.50
N GLY A 549 6.97 -17.43 0.58
CA GLY A 549 7.62 -17.93 1.80
C GLY A 549 9.14 -18.05 1.74
N GLU A 550 9.79 -17.46 0.72
CA GLU A 550 11.24 -17.23 0.69
C GLU A 550 11.66 -15.81 1.14
N LEU A 551 10.75 -14.84 1.09
CA LEU A 551 10.91 -13.52 1.72
C LEU A 551 10.49 -13.60 3.19
N LEU A 552 11.28 -12.99 4.08
CA LEU A 552 11.08 -12.95 5.53
C LEU A 552 11.29 -11.51 6.02
N SER A 553 10.53 -11.05 7.01
CA SER A 553 10.85 -9.80 7.70
C SER A 553 12.17 -9.91 8.49
N LEU A 554 12.79 -8.78 8.87
CA LEU A 554 13.95 -8.82 9.78
C LEU A 554 13.61 -9.50 11.12
N GLU A 555 12.40 -9.33 11.65
CA GLU A 555 11.95 -9.98 12.88
C GLU A 555 11.86 -11.50 12.73
N GLU A 556 11.27 -12.00 11.63
CA GLU A 556 11.18 -13.44 11.33
C GLU A 556 12.58 -14.06 11.12
N ALA A 557 13.50 -13.32 10.51
CA ALA A 557 14.91 -13.70 10.41
C ALA A 557 15.67 -13.59 11.75
N GLY A 558 15.05 -13.00 12.77
CA GLY A 558 15.60 -12.79 14.10
C GLY A 558 16.72 -11.75 14.15
N ILE A 559 16.65 -10.72 13.32
CA ILE A 559 17.62 -9.63 13.13
C ILE A 559 17.07 -8.35 13.76
N VAL A 560 17.89 -7.62 14.51
CA VAL A 560 17.46 -6.40 15.24
C VAL A 560 18.35 -5.17 14.99
N ALA A 561 19.50 -5.34 14.33
CA ALA A 561 20.39 -4.23 13.96
C ALA A 561 21.44 -4.67 12.92
N ILE A 562 21.81 -3.79 11.99
CA ILE A 562 22.83 -4.01 10.96
C ILE A 562 23.88 -2.90 11.07
N ARG A 563 25.15 -3.26 11.31
CA ARG A 563 26.21 -2.26 11.41
C ARG A 563 26.70 -1.78 10.05
N LEU A 564 26.97 -0.48 9.95
CA LEU A 564 27.57 0.12 8.75
C LEU A 564 29.12 0.14 8.80
N ASP A 565 29.73 -0.13 9.96
CA ASP A 565 31.19 -0.22 10.08
C ASP A 565 31.72 -1.50 9.41
N SER A 566 32.40 -1.33 8.27
CA SER A 566 32.83 -2.45 7.42
C SER A 566 34.34 -2.60 7.30
N VAL A 567 34.77 -3.84 7.13
CA VAL A 567 36.17 -4.24 6.91
C VAL A 567 36.38 -4.58 5.43
N PRO A 568 37.12 -3.75 4.66
CA PRO A 568 37.41 -4.02 3.25
C PRO A 568 38.17 -5.33 3.02
N SER A 569 37.78 -6.03 1.95
CA SER A 569 38.43 -7.25 1.48
C SER A 569 39.87 -6.98 1.03
N SER A 570 40.81 -7.85 1.40
CA SER A 570 42.20 -7.75 0.94
C SER A 570 42.44 -8.23 -0.51
N GLU A 571 41.38 -8.59 -1.24
CA GLU A 571 41.46 -9.07 -2.63
C GLU A 571 41.88 -7.98 -3.64
N THR A 572 43.18 -7.93 -3.92
CA THR A 572 43.79 -7.02 -4.92
C THR A 572 43.84 -7.57 -6.36
N ARG A 573 43.26 -8.76 -6.62
CA ARG A 573 43.29 -9.45 -7.92
C ARG A 573 42.12 -10.39 -8.16
N VAL A 574 40.97 -9.83 -8.49
CA VAL A 574 39.76 -10.63 -8.78
C VAL A 574 39.60 -10.91 -10.28
N LYS A 575 38.72 -11.86 -10.60
CA LYS A 575 38.34 -12.25 -11.97
C LYS A 575 36.89 -11.85 -12.23
N LEU A 576 36.64 -11.18 -13.34
CA LEU A 576 35.34 -10.68 -13.85
C LEU A 576 34.24 -11.74 -14.12
N ASP A 577 34.40 -12.99 -13.68
CA ASP A 577 33.47 -14.12 -13.93
C ASP A 577 33.46 -14.98 -12.64
N ARG A 578 33.47 -14.29 -11.49
CA ARG A 578 33.43 -14.81 -10.11
C ARG A 578 32.82 -13.76 -9.18
N ASN A 579 31.96 -14.23 -8.28
CA ASN A 579 31.47 -13.47 -7.14
C ASN A 579 32.65 -13.05 -6.25
N ILE A 580 32.50 -11.92 -5.55
CA ILE A 580 33.53 -11.25 -4.75
C ILE A 580 32.90 -10.81 -3.43
N ILE A 581 33.53 -11.08 -2.28
CA ILE A 581 33.23 -10.34 -1.05
C ILE A 581 34.09 -9.08 -1.07
N ALA A 582 33.44 -7.92 -1.10
CA ALA A 582 34.06 -6.61 -1.27
C ALA A 582 34.39 -5.96 0.08
N ALA A 583 33.47 -6.08 1.04
CA ALA A 583 33.68 -5.79 2.46
C ALA A 583 32.83 -6.73 3.34
N THR A 584 33.16 -6.83 4.62
CA THR A 584 32.33 -7.55 5.62
C THR A 584 32.00 -6.63 6.79
N THR A 585 30.76 -6.67 7.25
CA THR A 585 30.25 -6.06 8.48
C THR A 585 29.60 -7.15 9.36
N SER A 586 28.84 -6.76 10.38
CA SER A 586 28.08 -7.67 11.25
C SER A 586 26.66 -7.18 11.48
N PHE A 587 25.72 -8.11 11.59
CA PHE A 587 24.38 -7.83 12.13
C PHE A 587 24.20 -8.45 13.52
N VAL A 588 23.27 -7.92 14.29
CA VAL A 588 22.88 -8.37 15.62
C VAL A 588 21.56 -9.13 15.52
N ARG A 589 21.48 -10.26 16.21
CA ARG A 589 20.26 -11.06 16.32
C ARG A 589 19.48 -10.76 17.59
N ALA A 590 18.18 -11.01 17.60
CA ALA A 590 17.29 -10.82 18.75
C ALA A 590 17.79 -11.53 20.03
N ASN A 591 18.52 -12.65 19.89
CA ASN A 591 19.16 -13.36 21.01
C ASN A 591 20.48 -12.73 21.53
N GLY A 592 20.85 -11.54 21.05
CA GLY A 592 22.07 -10.80 21.41
C GLY A 592 23.37 -11.32 20.79
N THR A 593 23.32 -12.33 19.91
CA THR A 593 24.50 -12.79 19.16
C THR A 593 24.73 -11.96 17.89
N THR A 594 25.94 -12.01 17.34
CA THR A 594 26.31 -11.30 16.09
C THR A 594 26.72 -12.29 15.01
N SER A 595 26.24 -12.10 13.79
CA SER A 595 26.63 -12.88 12.60
C SER A 595 27.27 -11.99 11.54
N THR A 596 27.80 -12.58 10.47
CA THR A 596 28.46 -11.85 9.38
C THR A 596 27.44 -11.23 8.41
N ALA A 597 27.69 -10.02 7.95
CA ALA A 597 27.08 -9.51 6.72
C ALA A 597 28.19 -9.13 5.74
N ALA A 598 27.92 -9.18 4.44
CA ALA A 598 28.89 -8.88 3.41
C ALA A 598 28.34 -7.98 2.32
N ASP A 599 29.12 -6.97 1.96
CA ASP A 599 29.00 -6.31 0.67
C ASP A 599 29.58 -7.26 -0.38
N VAL A 600 28.70 -7.83 -1.20
CA VAL A 600 29.07 -8.82 -2.21
C VAL A 600 29.01 -8.15 -3.57
N SER A 601 29.81 -8.64 -4.51
CA SER A 601 29.55 -8.41 -5.93
C SER A 601 29.38 -9.73 -6.66
N LEU A 602 28.17 -10.00 -7.12
CA LEU A 602 27.79 -11.14 -7.93
C LEU A 602 28.25 -10.91 -9.36
N ALA A 603 28.82 -11.95 -9.98
CA ALA A 603 29.27 -11.89 -11.36
C ALA A 603 28.25 -12.55 -12.27
N TYR A 604 27.68 -11.77 -13.18
CA TYR A 604 26.68 -12.24 -14.14
C TYR A 604 27.16 -12.09 -15.58
N ARG A 605 26.34 -12.55 -16.53
CA ARG A 605 26.55 -12.28 -17.95
C ARG A 605 25.30 -11.66 -18.56
N PRO A 606 25.38 -10.38 -18.97
CA PRO A 606 24.35 -9.74 -19.77
C PRO A 606 23.95 -10.64 -20.93
N ALA A 607 22.67 -10.99 -20.97
CA ALA A 607 22.01 -11.52 -22.15
C ALA A 607 22.19 -10.52 -23.30
N PRO A 608 22.29 -10.99 -24.55
CA PRO A 608 22.22 -10.07 -25.68
C PRO A 608 20.79 -9.53 -25.75
N ALA A 609 20.61 -8.28 -25.32
CA ALA A 609 19.32 -7.59 -25.32
C ALA A 609 18.48 -7.93 -26.56
N SER A 610 17.29 -8.45 -26.29
CA SER A 610 16.25 -8.64 -27.30
C SER A 610 16.07 -7.33 -28.06
N SER A 611 15.98 -7.37 -29.39
CA SER A 611 15.56 -6.19 -30.16
C SER A 611 14.04 -6.01 -30.07
N SER A 612 13.54 -5.86 -28.85
CA SER A 612 12.23 -5.34 -28.48
C SER A 612 12.39 -3.87 -28.07
N ALA A 613 11.30 -3.11 -28.20
CA ALA A 613 11.23 -1.76 -27.64
C ALA A 613 11.37 -1.80 -26.10
N PRO A 614 11.69 -0.68 -25.42
CA PRO A 614 11.69 -0.63 -23.96
C PRO A 614 10.40 -1.23 -23.38
N ALA A 615 10.53 -1.90 -22.24
CA ALA A 615 9.40 -2.43 -21.49
C ALA A 615 8.61 -1.28 -20.87
N SER A 616 7.60 -0.80 -21.60
CA SER A 616 6.43 -0.15 -21.03
C SER A 616 5.24 -0.98 -21.46
N LEU A 617 4.42 -1.44 -20.50
CA LEU A 617 3.25 -2.27 -20.72
C LEU A 617 3.57 -3.66 -21.33
N ALA A 618 4.22 -4.51 -20.54
CA ALA A 618 3.92 -5.93 -20.61
C ALA A 618 2.72 -6.17 -19.70
N PRO A 619 1.49 -6.38 -20.23
CA PRO A 619 0.39 -6.80 -19.36
C PRO A 619 0.77 -8.15 -18.76
N THR A 620 0.78 -8.21 -17.43
CA THR A 620 0.79 -9.46 -16.67
C THR A 620 -0.29 -10.35 -17.28
N LEU A 621 0.10 -11.52 -17.78
CA LEU A 621 -0.83 -12.42 -18.46
C LEU A 621 -1.65 -13.14 -17.38
N ASP A 622 -2.62 -12.43 -16.83
CA ASP A 622 -3.43 -12.89 -15.72
C ASP A 622 -4.15 -14.20 -16.08
N LEU A 623 -3.87 -15.23 -15.28
CA LEU A 623 -4.51 -16.53 -15.44
C LEU A 623 -5.98 -16.52 -14.96
N LEU A 624 -6.36 -15.58 -14.08
CA LEU A 624 -7.73 -15.47 -13.58
C LEU A 624 -8.70 -15.16 -14.73
N GLY A 625 -8.38 -14.22 -15.62
CA GLY A 625 -9.21 -13.93 -16.80
C GLY A 625 -9.45 -15.13 -17.73
N LEU A 626 -8.49 -16.04 -17.87
CA LEU A 626 -8.65 -17.25 -18.69
C LEU A 626 -9.46 -18.33 -17.96
N ASP A 627 -9.22 -18.53 -16.67
CA ASP A 627 -9.98 -19.50 -15.86
C ASP A 627 -11.42 -19.04 -15.62
N LEU A 628 -11.68 -17.74 -15.49
CA LEU A 628 -13.02 -17.14 -15.45
C LEU A 628 -13.76 -17.35 -16.79
N PHE A 629 -13.09 -17.13 -17.92
CA PHE A 629 -13.64 -17.43 -19.26
C PHE A 629 -13.93 -18.92 -19.47
N LEU A 630 -13.17 -19.82 -18.84
CA LEU A 630 -13.40 -21.27 -18.89
C LEU A 630 -14.49 -21.73 -17.89
N ALA A 631 -14.62 -21.07 -16.74
CA ALA A 631 -15.66 -21.29 -15.74
C ALA A 631 -17.04 -20.86 -16.26
N ALA A 632 -17.16 -19.65 -16.81
CA ALA A 632 -18.36 -19.11 -17.48
C ALA A 632 -18.82 -19.90 -18.74
N ARG A 633 -18.02 -20.90 -19.15
CA ARG A 633 -18.31 -21.83 -20.24
C ARG A 633 -18.71 -23.23 -19.76
N ARG A 634 -18.48 -23.54 -18.48
CA ARG A 634 -18.89 -24.79 -17.80
C ARG A 634 -20.32 -24.73 -17.29
N ASP A 635 -20.75 -23.58 -16.76
CA ASP A 635 -22.07 -23.35 -16.17
C ASP A 635 -23.17 -23.06 -17.22
N GLY A 636 -22.82 -22.41 -18.33
CA GLY A 636 -23.72 -22.05 -19.42
C GLY A 636 -24.58 -20.81 -19.14
N SER A 637 -24.15 -19.90 -18.26
CA SER A 637 -24.92 -18.70 -17.87
C SER A 637 -25.06 -17.64 -18.98
N PHE A 638 -24.16 -17.62 -19.97
CA PHE A 638 -24.17 -16.60 -21.02
C PHE A 638 -25.25 -16.79 -22.11
N SER A 639 -26.03 -15.73 -22.33
CA SER A 639 -26.98 -15.63 -23.44
C SER A 639 -26.27 -15.68 -24.79
N ARG A 640 -26.88 -16.40 -25.73
CA ARG A 640 -26.31 -16.87 -27.01
C ARG A 640 -26.02 -15.78 -28.07
N ALA A 641 -25.94 -14.51 -27.67
CA ALA A 641 -25.92 -13.35 -28.55
C ALA A 641 -24.75 -12.37 -28.31
N ALA A 642 -23.95 -12.54 -27.25
CA ALA A 642 -22.77 -11.71 -26.99
C ALA A 642 -21.52 -12.24 -27.72
N PHE A 643 -20.85 -11.34 -28.44
CA PHE A 643 -19.54 -11.42 -29.09
C PHE A 643 -19.08 -12.74 -29.76
N LEU A 644 -19.03 -12.69 -31.10
CA LEU A 644 -18.04 -13.45 -31.86
C LEU A 644 -16.75 -12.62 -31.90
N LEU A 645 -15.82 -12.87 -30.96
CA LEU A 645 -14.45 -12.36 -31.05
C LEU A 645 -13.88 -12.67 -32.44
N SER A 646 -13.45 -11.63 -33.14
CA SER A 646 -12.82 -11.76 -34.45
C SER A 646 -11.40 -12.30 -34.27
N VAL A 647 -10.86 -12.93 -35.32
CA VAL A 647 -9.46 -13.38 -35.33
C VAL A 647 -8.49 -12.18 -35.36
N GLY A 648 -8.98 -10.96 -35.65
CA GLY A 648 -8.21 -9.72 -35.45
C GLY A 648 -8.07 -9.39 -33.96
N ASP A 649 -9.19 -9.37 -33.23
CA ASP A 649 -9.27 -9.03 -31.81
C ASP A 649 -8.37 -9.99 -30.98
N LEU A 650 -8.44 -11.29 -31.28
CA LEU A 650 -7.58 -12.29 -30.64
C LEU A 650 -6.08 -12.19 -31.02
N MET A 651 -5.74 -11.48 -32.11
CA MET A 651 -4.35 -11.19 -32.51
C MET A 651 -3.85 -9.85 -31.95
N GLU A 652 -4.74 -8.92 -31.62
CA GLU A 652 -4.44 -7.71 -30.87
C GLU A 652 -4.16 -8.04 -29.39
N MET A 653 -4.96 -8.93 -28.77
CA MET A 653 -4.74 -9.41 -27.40
C MET A 653 -3.46 -10.26 -27.22
N LEU A 654 -2.94 -10.91 -28.27
CA LEU A 654 -1.80 -11.84 -28.20
C LEU A 654 -0.47 -11.21 -28.64
N GLY A 655 -0.20 -9.99 -28.15
CA GLY A 655 0.96 -9.16 -28.48
C GLY A 655 2.26 -9.92 -28.80
N ALA A 656 2.68 -9.85 -30.07
CA ALA A 656 3.95 -10.38 -30.59
C ALA A 656 4.30 -11.85 -30.24
N ALA A 657 3.32 -12.70 -29.91
CA ALA A 657 3.56 -14.11 -29.63
C ALA A 657 4.26 -14.81 -30.81
N SER A 658 5.37 -15.52 -30.54
CA SER A 658 6.11 -16.21 -31.60
C SER A 658 5.21 -17.21 -32.35
N SER A 659 5.40 -17.35 -33.66
CA SER A 659 4.54 -18.18 -34.54
C SER A 659 4.45 -19.66 -34.14
N LYS A 660 5.33 -20.13 -33.24
CA LYS A 660 5.28 -21.44 -32.61
C LYS A 660 4.32 -21.49 -31.42
N GLY A 661 4.29 -20.47 -30.57
CA GLY A 661 3.39 -20.38 -29.42
C GLY A 661 1.93 -20.36 -29.85
N ILE A 662 1.60 -19.56 -30.87
CA ILE A 662 0.25 -19.51 -31.48
C ILE A 662 -0.16 -20.89 -32.03
N ALA A 663 0.76 -21.63 -32.66
CA ALA A 663 0.49 -22.97 -33.18
C ALA A 663 0.25 -24.01 -32.06
N ASP A 664 1.09 -24.00 -31.01
CA ASP A 664 0.96 -24.88 -29.85
C ASP A 664 -0.29 -24.55 -29.00
N LEU A 665 -0.81 -23.30 -29.07
CA LEU A 665 -2.10 -22.91 -28.48
C LEU A 665 -3.28 -23.42 -29.32
N PHE A 666 -3.23 -23.22 -30.65
CA PHE A 666 -4.28 -23.66 -31.57
C PHE A 666 -4.43 -25.18 -31.59
N ASP A 667 -3.33 -25.94 -31.55
CA ASP A 667 -3.37 -27.40 -31.49
C ASP A 667 -3.86 -27.92 -30.12
N ARG A 668 -3.73 -27.15 -29.03
CA ARG A 668 -4.34 -27.45 -27.72
C ARG A 668 -5.86 -27.24 -27.73
N VAL A 669 -6.34 -26.08 -28.17
CA VAL A 669 -7.79 -25.80 -28.31
C VAL A 669 -8.46 -26.82 -29.25
N VAL A 670 -7.79 -27.19 -30.35
CA VAL A 670 -8.27 -28.20 -31.32
C VAL A 670 -8.12 -29.65 -30.80
N ALA A 671 -7.31 -29.90 -29.77
CA ALA A 671 -7.29 -31.18 -29.05
C ALA A 671 -8.45 -31.27 -28.05
N GLU A 672 -8.72 -30.19 -27.31
CA GLU A 672 -9.78 -30.16 -26.30
C GLU A 672 -11.19 -30.21 -26.90
N ASP A 673 -11.43 -29.50 -28.00
CA ASP A 673 -12.73 -29.55 -28.71
C ASP A 673 -13.03 -30.95 -29.30
N LYS A 674 -11.98 -31.75 -29.59
CA LYS A 674 -12.15 -33.17 -29.96
C LYS A 674 -12.52 -34.04 -28.76
N THR A 675 -11.98 -33.80 -27.57
CA THR A 675 -12.41 -34.50 -26.35
C THR A 675 -13.81 -34.08 -25.91
N ALA A 676 -14.18 -32.80 -26.03
CA ALA A 676 -15.54 -32.32 -25.76
C ALA A 676 -16.56 -32.91 -26.77
N SER A 677 -16.21 -32.98 -28.05
CA SER A 677 -17.02 -33.65 -29.08
C SER A 677 -17.12 -35.17 -28.85
N ALA A 678 -16.06 -35.83 -28.38
CA ALA A 678 -16.09 -37.25 -28.04
C ALA A 678 -17.01 -37.53 -26.84
N LEU A 679 -16.91 -36.72 -25.77
CA LEU A 679 -17.77 -36.80 -24.59
C LEU A 679 -19.26 -36.60 -24.94
N ARG A 680 -19.57 -35.59 -25.78
CA ARG A 680 -20.93 -35.36 -26.30
C ARG A 680 -21.44 -36.49 -27.18
N GLN A 681 -20.58 -37.17 -27.96
CA GLN A 681 -20.99 -38.35 -28.73
C GLN A 681 -21.24 -39.59 -27.85
N SER A 682 -20.45 -39.81 -26.78
CA SER A 682 -20.76 -40.89 -25.82
C SER A 682 -22.07 -40.68 -25.07
N ALA A 683 -22.47 -39.42 -24.81
CA ALA A 683 -23.75 -39.09 -24.19
C ALA A 683 -24.97 -39.31 -25.11
N LEU A 684 -24.79 -39.40 -26.43
CA LEU A 684 -25.89 -39.44 -27.41
C LEU A 684 -26.10 -40.83 -28.06
N THR A 685 -26.02 -41.91 -27.28
CA THR A 685 -26.23 -43.29 -27.77
C THR A 685 -27.61 -43.86 -27.41
N VAL A 686 -28.71 -43.14 -27.72
CA VAL A 686 -30.08 -43.69 -27.68
C VAL A 686 -30.92 -43.22 -28.88
N THR A 687 -31.10 -44.14 -29.86
CA THR A 687 -32.11 -44.13 -30.95
C THR A 687 -31.79 -43.47 -32.31
N ALA A 688 -31.14 -44.27 -33.17
CA ALA A 688 -31.49 -44.57 -34.57
C ALA A 688 -31.23 -43.60 -35.76
N ASN A 689 -30.23 -43.99 -36.57
CA ASN A 689 -30.28 -44.20 -38.03
C ASN A 689 -30.74 -43.09 -39.01
N VAL A 690 -29.79 -42.45 -39.71
CA VAL A 690 -29.68 -42.44 -41.19
C VAL A 690 -28.18 -42.47 -41.59
N GLU A 691 -27.84 -42.95 -42.79
CA GLU A 691 -26.52 -43.45 -43.22
C GLU A 691 -25.80 -42.53 -44.26
N ARG A 692 -24.45 -42.51 -44.26
CA ARG A 692 -23.49 -42.05 -45.33
C ARG A 692 -23.26 -40.52 -45.48
N GLN A 693 -22.08 -40.01 -45.88
CA GLN A 693 -20.69 -40.52 -46.03
C GLN A 693 -19.69 -39.32 -46.01
N PRO A 694 -18.38 -39.49 -45.71
CA PRO A 694 -17.45 -38.38 -45.50
C PRO A 694 -16.70 -37.92 -46.77
N MET A 695 -16.27 -36.65 -46.81
CA MET A 695 -15.22 -36.14 -47.71
C MET A 695 -14.16 -35.34 -46.92
N PRO A 696 -12.86 -35.41 -47.30
CA PRO A 696 -11.77 -34.78 -46.54
C PRO A 696 -11.54 -33.31 -46.93
N LEU A 697 -11.23 -32.47 -45.95
CA LEU A 697 -10.68 -31.14 -46.16
C LEU A 697 -9.19 -31.23 -46.53
N GLN A 698 -8.80 -30.61 -47.65
CA GLN A 698 -7.40 -30.46 -48.04
C GLN A 698 -6.96 -29.00 -47.79
N ARG A 699 -5.85 -28.81 -47.05
CA ARG A 699 -5.23 -27.49 -46.88
C ARG A 699 -4.47 -27.09 -48.15
N VAL A 700 -4.59 -25.83 -48.56
CA VAL A 700 -3.64 -25.15 -49.46
C VAL A 700 -3.34 -23.78 -48.87
N PHE A 701 -2.06 -23.53 -48.59
CA PHE A 701 -1.53 -22.21 -48.24
C PHE A 701 -0.81 -21.64 -49.48
N ASP A 702 -1.03 -20.37 -49.79
CA ASP A 702 -0.20 -19.59 -50.72
C ASP A 702 0.24 -18.30 -49.99
N PRO A 703 1.56 -18.07 -49.73
CA PRO A 703 2.02 -17.00 -48.84
C PRO A 703 1.93 -15.55 -49.40
N ALA A 704 1.29 -15.33 -50.55
CA ALA A 704 1.45 -14.10 -51.34
C ALA A 704 0.18 -13.25 -51.57
N SER A 705 -0.92 -13.47 -50.82
CA SER A 705 -2.16 -12.68 -50.93
C SER A 705 -2.56 -12.04 -49.60
N THR A 706 -2.66 -10.70 -49.57
CA THR A 706 -3.01 -9.90 -48.38
C THR A 706 -4.51 -9.67 -48.18
N TYR A 707 -5.37 -10.39 -48.91
CA TYR A 707 -6.83 -10.37 -48.69
C TYR A 707 -7.42 -11.78 -48.84
N PHE A 708 -8.23 -12.17 -47.86
CA PHE A 708 -9.18 -13.28 -47.98
C PHE A 708 -10.51 -12.74 -48.52
N THR A 709 -11.09 -13.39 -49.52
CA THR A 709 -12.44 -13.08 -50.01
C THR A 709 -13.21 -14.37 -50.26
N MET A 710 -14.43 -14.47 -49.72
CA MET A 710 -15.41 -15.47 -50.17
C MET A 710 -16.81 -14.91 -50.07
N PHE A 711 -17.55 -14.91 -51.18
CA PHE A 711 -19.02 -15.03 -51.16
C PHE A 711 -19.59 -15.57 -52.49
N GLN A 712 -20.30 -16.71 -52.40
CA GLN A 712 -21.44 -17.16 -53.24
C GLN A 712 -21.24 -17.43 -54.75
N PRO A 713 -22.22 -18.04 -55.49
CA PRO A 713 -23.62 -18.38 -55.14
C PRO A 713 -24.14 -19.79 -55.50
N PHE A 714 -25.30 -20.17 -54.95
CA PHE A 714 -26.39 -20.75 -55.77
C PHE A 714 -27.78 -20.44 -55.20
N GLN A 715 -28.71 -20.04 -56.07
CA GLN A 715 -30.13 -19.79 -55.76
C GLN A 715 -31.00 -21.00 -56.12
N GLN A 716 -32.12 -21.20 -55.42
CA GLN A 716 -33.50 -21.28 -55.98
C GLN A 716 -34.47 -21.97 -55.00
N GLN A 717 -35.50 -21.25 -54.53
CA GLN A 717 -36.88 -21.42 -55.06
C GLN A 717 -37.88 -20.41 -54.44
N LEU A 718 -38.42 -19.55 -55.31
CA LEU A 718 -39.80 -19.01 -55.34
C LEU A 718 -40.30 -18.07 -54.20
N GLY A 719 -40.60 -16.82 -54.58
CA GLY A 719 -41.56 -15.91 -53.88
C GLY A 719 -43.01 -16.10 -54.42
N PRO A 720 -43.89 -15.07 -54.45
CA PRO A 720 -43.68 -13.62 -54.27
C PRO A 720 -44.74 -12.88 -53.39
N GLU A 721 -44.87 -11.55 -53.57
CA GLU A 721 -45.80 -10.56 -52.96
C GLU A 721 -45.39 -9.93 -51.62
N LEU A 722 -45.51 -8.60 -51.40
CA LEU A 722 -45.60 -7.45 -52.32
C LEU A 722 -45.05 -6.17 -51.62
N VAL A 723 -44.71 -5.16 -52.41
CA VAL A 723 -44.12 -3.85 -52.05
C VAL A 723 -45.14 -2.88 -51.42
N VAL A 724 -44.72 -1.99 -50.51
CA VAL A 724 -44.91 -0.50 -50.60
C VAL A 724 -44.16 0.26 -49.49
N GLU A 725 -43.76 1.47 -49.86
CA GLU A 725 -42.82 2.41 -49.24
C GLU A 725 -43.34 3.23 -48.04
N LEU A 726 -42.38 3.59 -47.16
CA LEU A 726 -42.02 4.94 -46.66
C LEU A 726 -42.99 5.87 -45.87
N LEU A 727 -42.37 6.41 -44.81
CA LEU A 727 -42.40 7.80 -44.27
C LEU A 727 -43.47 8.23 -43.24
N ASP A 728 -42.93 8.47 -42.04
CA ASP A 728 -42.90 9.77 -41.34
C ASP A 728 -43.81 10.09 -40.13
N VAL A 729 -43.19 10.93 -39.28
CA VAL A 729 -43.63 11.77 -38.14
C VAL A 729 -43.93 11.13 -36.77
N ASP A 730 -43.04 11.47 -35.83
CA ASP A 730 -43.13 11.49 -34.36
C ASP A 730 -43.93 12.75 -33.88
N PRO A 731 -44.12 13.09 -32.58
CA PRO A 731 -44.21 12.30 -31.34
C PRO A 731 -45.52 12.61 -30.53
N VAL A 732 -45.53 12.25 -29.23
CA VAL A 732 -46.27 12.84 -28.08
C VAL A 732 -47.49 12.09 -27.52
N ALA A 733 -47.24 11.47 -26.35
CA ALA A 733 -48.03 11.33 -25.10
C ALA A 733 -49.56 11.09 -25.11
N ILE A 734 -50.02 10.24 -24.16
CA ILE A 734 -51.01 10.50 -23.09
C ILE A 734 -51.49 9.18 -22.47
N ALA A 735 -51.41 9.05 -21.14
CA ALA A 735 -52.25 8.15 -20.33
C ALA A 735 -53.44 8.98 -19.78
N PRO A 736 -54.66 8.43 -19.56
CA PRO A 736 -54.86 7.57 -18.39
C PRO A 736 -55.99 6.51 -18.44
N ALA A 737 -55.89 5.57 -17.48
CA ALA A 737 -56.95 4.90 -16.70
C ALA A 737 -58.32 4.52 -17.30
N PHE A 738 -58.71 3.25 -17.08
CA PHE A 738 -60.10 2.87 -16.75
C PHE A 738 -60.14 1.77 -15.68
N ALA A 739 -61.18 1.78 -14.85
CA ALA A 739 -61.27 0.97 -13.64
C ALA A 739 -62.43 -0.06 -13.66
N GLY A 740 -62.22 -1.17 -12.93
CA GLY A 740 -63.22 -1.73 -12.01
C GLY A 740 -64.24 -2.75 -12.51
N ILE A 741 -64.16 -3.98 -11.97
CA ILE A 741 -65.31 -4.84 -11.59
C ILE A 741 -64.98 -5.48 -10.22
N ALA A 742 -65.98 -5.67 -9.37
CA ALA A 742 -65.88 -6.27 -8.02
C ALA A 742 -66.99 -7.33 -7.77
N LEU A 743 -67.05 -7.87 -6.54
CA LEU A 743 -67.88 -8.99 -5.99
C LEU A 743 -67.24 -10.39 -6.07
N ASP A 744 -67.33 -11.28 -5.06
CA ASP A 744 -67.84 -11.19 -3.67
C ASP A 744 -67.16 -12.25 -2.75
N ALA A 745 -67.40 -12.22 -1.42
CA ALA A 745 -66.62 -12.87 -0.38
C ALA A 745 -67.13 -14.25 0.16
N ALA A 746 -66.26 -14.98 0.87
CA ALA A 746 -66.65 -16.02 1.84
C ALA A 746 -65.60 -16.34 2.94
N GLN A 747 -65.92 -15.97 4.19
CA GLN A 747 -65.72 -16.68 5.49
C GLN A 747 -64.33 -17.32 5.84
N GLY A 748 -63.73 -16.92 6.98
CA GLY A 748 -62.54 -17.55 7.62
C GLY A 748 -62.91 -18.70 8.60
N PRO A 749 -62.27 -18.88 9.79
CA PRO A 749 -61.19 -18.09 10.43
C PRO A 749 -59.99 -18.94 10.99
N ASP A 750 -58.93 -18.28 11.49
CA ASP A 750 -57.96 -18.88 12.45
C ASP A 750 -57.37 -17.82 13.41
N VAL A 751 -57.13 -18.24 14.67
CA VAL A 751 -56.61 -17.47 15.84
C VAL A 751 -56.08 -18.52 16.87
N PRO A 752 -55.04 -18.29 17.71
CA PRO A 752 -54.15 -17.13 17.88
C PRO A 752 -52.63 -17.45 17.78
N ALA A 753 -51.82 -16.39 17.76
CA ALA A 753 -50.46 -16.40 18.35
C ALA A 753 -50.47 -15.70 19.72
N ILE A 754 -49.63 -16.17 20.64
CA ILE A 754 -49.31 -15.61 21.97
C ILE A 754 -47.79 -15.38 21.91
N GLY A 755 -47.23 -14.18 22.09
CA GLY A 755 -47.00 -13.50 23.38
C GLY A 755 -45.83 -14.17 24.14
N PHE A 756 -44.81 -13.51 24.68
CA PHE A 756 -44.43 -12.09 24.85
C PHE A 756 -42.86 -12.04 24.91
N ALA A 757 -42.12 -10.92 25.01
CA ALA A 757 -42.44 -9.53 25.35
C ALA A 757 -41.37 -8.55 24.79
N ASP A 758 -41.70 -7.26 24.79
CA ASP A 758 -40.76 -6.12 24.91
C ASP A 758 -41.04 -5.47 26.28
N ASN A 759 -40.03 -4.88 26.93
CA ASN A 759 -40.11 -4.38 28.29
C ASN A 759 -39.54 -2.96 28.40
N SER A 760 -40.26 -1.99 27.84
CA SER A 760 -40.08 -0.57 28.15
C SER A 760 -40.78 -0.20 29.48
N SER A 761 -40.17 0.69 30.28
CA SER A 761 -40.88 1.48 31.29
C SER A 761 -40.09 2.73 31.71
N PRO A 762 -40.76 3.84 32.11
CA PRO A 762 -40.21 5.19 31.98
C PRO A 762 -40.11 5.97 33.31
N VAL A 763 -39.58 7.20 33.25
CA VAL A 763 -39.74 8.21 34.31
C VAL A 763 -40.16 9.56 33.70
N GLU A 764 -41.26 10.12 34.21
CA GLU A 764 -41.77 11.46 33.84
C GLU A 764 -41.04 12.58 34.62
N ILE A 765 -40.79 13.74 33.99
CA ILE A 765 -40.98 15.08 34.61
C ILE A 765 -41.61 16.02 33.58
N ALA A 766 -42.49 16.92 34.02
CA ALA A 766 -43.46 17.64 33.17
C ALA A 766 -43.21 19.15 32.96
N GLY A 767 -43.62 19.63 31.78
CA GLY A 767 -44.18 20.99 31.57
C GLY A 767 -43.21 22.09 31.10
N THR A 768 -43.62 23.15 30.39
CA THR A 768 -44.96 23.58 29.91
C THR A 768 -44.84 24.63 28.79
N GLY A 769 -45.83 24.73 27.87
CA GLY A 769 -46.14 25.96 27.11
C GLY A 769 -45.85 25.92 25.60
N THR A 770 -46.77 25.54 24.71
CA THR A 770 -47.81 26.38 24.07
C THR A 770 -47.33 27.49 23.11
N ALA A 771 -47.47 27.24 21.79
CA ALA A 771 -48.47 27.86 20.90
C ALA A 771 -48.01 28.50 19.57
N ALA A 772 -48.82 28.20 18.55
CA ALA A 772 -49.27 29.06 17.45
C ALA A 772 -48.41 29.23 16.17
N SER A 773 -48.93 28.59 15.12
CA SER A 773 -48.79 28.94 13.70
C SER A 773 -49.30 30.35 13.33
N SER A 774 -48.72 30.97 12.30
CA SER A 774 -49.47 31.80 11.34
C SER A 774 -48.70 31.97 10.03
N ALA A 775 -49.41 31.99 8.91
CA ALA A 775 -48.84 32.05 7.56
C ALA A 775 -49.08 33.41 6.86
N ALA A 776 -48.39 33.57 5.72
CA ALA A 776 -48.86 34.17 4.46
C ALA A 776 -48.35 35.56 3.99
N GLN A 777 -48.35 35.68 2.65
CA GLN A 777 -48.36 36.87 1.77
C GLN A 777 -47.05 37.53 1.31
N GLU A 778 -46.45 36.93 0.28
CA GLU A 778 -46.46 37.44 -1.11
C GLU A 778 -46.60 38.97 -1.34
N LEU A 779 -45.60 39.56 -2.02
CA LEU A 779 -45.77 40.68 -2.95
C LEU A 779 -44.65 40.66 -4.02
N ALA A 780 -45.01 40.91 -5.29
CA ALA A 780 -44.12 40.81 -6.45
C ALA A 780 -43.79 42.19 -7.08
N GLN A 781 -42.96 42.19 -8.15
CA GLN A 781 -42.49 43.30 -9.03
C GLN A 781 -41.14 43.91 -8.58
N THR A 782 -40.14 44.17 -9.44
CA THR A 782 -40.00 44.12 -10.93
C THR A 782 -38.50 44.13 -11.32
N GLU A 783 -38.12 43.51 -12.45
CA GLU A 783 -36.77 43.67 -13.06
C GLU A 783 -36.56 45.06 -13.73
N PRO A 784 -35.30 45.41 -14.11
CA PRO A 784 -34.95 45.24 -15.53
C PRO A 784 -33.50 44.78 -15.85
N VAL A 785 -33.38 44.10 -17.00
CA VAL A 785 -32.18 43.66 -17.73
C VAL A 785 -31.22 44.79 -18.16
N VAL A 786 -29.89 44.58 -18.04
CA VAL A 786 -28.85 45.19 -18.89
C VAL A 786 -27.65 44.23 -19.11
N GLN A 787 -27.15 44.11 -20.34
CA GLN A 787 -25.95 43.33 -20.72
C GLN A 787 -24.64 44.12 -20.54
N PRO A 788 -23.47 43.49 -20.31
CA PRO A 788 -22.16 44.10 -20.53
C PRO A 788 -21.63 43.82 -21.95
N THR A 789 -21.25 44.88 -22.67
CA THR A 789 -20.57 44.83 -23.97
C THR A 789 -19.05 44.68 -23.84
N LEU A 790 -18.45 43.94 -24.76
CA LEU A 790 -17.00 43.93 -25.05
C LEU A 790 -16.47 45.34 -25.40
N GLU A 791 -15.28 45.69 -24.89
CA GLU A 791 -14.29 46.43 -25.70
C GLU A 791 -12.85 46.22 -25.21
N ARG A 792 -11.91 46.03 -26.15
CA ARG A 792 -10.46 45.94 -25.92
C ARG A 792 -9.78 47.28 -26.24
N PRO A 793 -8.60 47.56 -25.66
CA PRO A 793 -7.55 48.28 -26.38
C PRO A 793 -6.47 47.35 -26.95
N ARG A 794 -5.85 47.75 -28.06
CA ARG A 794 -4.74 47.06 -28.75
C ARG A 794 -3.54 48.00 -28.88
N LEU A 795 -2.33 47.47 -28.61
CA LEU A 795 -1.03 47.76 -29.28
C LEU A 795 -0.52 49.24 -29.22
N ASP A 796 0.75 49.59 -29.40
CA ASP A 796 1.85 49.02 -30.21
C ASP A 796 3.24 49.50 -29.66
N PRO A 797 4.43 49.41 -30.33
CA PRO A 797 5.42 48.38 -29.97
C PRO A 797 6.92 48.81 -29.81
N ALA A 798 7.77 47.82 -29.52
CA ALA A 798 9.21 47.69 -29.87
C ALA A 798 10.30 48.55 -29.16
N GLN A 799 11.33 47.90 -28.59
CA GLN A 799 12.67 47.71 -29.21
C GLN A 799 13.77 47.14 -28.27
N HIS A 800 14.45 46.07 -28.72
CA HIS A 800 15.92 45.77 -28.71
C HIS A 800 16.85 45.78 -27.45
N GLU A 801 17.88 44.91 -27.56
CA GLU A 801 19.22 44.89 -26.90
C GLU A 801 19.34 44.39 -25.43
N VAL A 802 19.78 43.15 -25.13
CA VAL A 802 21.14 42.52 -25.26
C VAL A 802 22.23 43.08 -24.32
N TRP A 803 22.59 42.26 -23.31
CA TRP A 803 23.85 42.21 -22.51
C TRP A 803 24.20 43.32 -21.49
N GLY A 804 24.65 42.90 -20.29
CA GLY A 804 25.47 43.74 -19.39
C GLY A 804 25.59 43.24 -17.95
N GLY A 805 26.72 42.61 -17.60
CA GLY A 805 27.11 42.28 -16.22
C GLY A 805 27.61 43.48 -15.39
N PRO A 806 27.97 43.27 -14.10
CA PRO A 806 27.84 44.29 -13.06
C PRO A 806 29.13 45.08 -12.70
N ALA A 807 28.97 46.24 -12.04
CA ALA A 807 29.97 46.86 -11.17
C ALA A 807 29.43 48.07 -10.35
N TRP A 808 30.24 48.50 -9.38
CA TRP A 808 30.23 49.73 -8.56
C TRP A 808 29.49 49.70 -7.20
N ILE A 809 30.03 50.16 -6.05
CA ILE A 809 31.37 50.33 -5.42
C ILE A 809 31.19 51.27 -4.21
N GLY A 810 31.90 51.04 -3.10
CA GLY A 810 32.27 52.16 -2.19
C GLY A 810 32.57 51.82 -0.72
N GLY A 811 33.86 51.87 -0.31
CA GLY A 811 34.23 52.09 1.10
C GLY A 811 35.41 51.28 1.68
N LEU A 812 36.61 51.88 1.70
CA LEU A 812 37.79 51.54 2.54
C LEU A 812 38.20 52.86 3.26
N PRO A 813 39.14 52.92 4.25
CA PRO A 813 40.10 51.90 4.75
C PRO A 813 39.96 51.67 6.29
N ASP A 814 40.77 50.95 7.08
CA ASP A 814 42.24 50.71 7.15
C ASP A 814 42.60 49.30 7.69
N ALA A 815 43.88 48.91 7.54
CA ALA A 815 44.48 47.63 7.99
C ALA A 815 45.69 47.92 8.93
N PRO A 816 46.55 46.96 9.38
CA PRO A 816 46.52 45.50 9.23
C PRO A 816 46.92 44.67 10.49
N GLY A 817 46.88 43.33 10.40
CA GLY A 817 47.93 42.46 10.98
C GLY A 817 47.49 41.17 11.67
N GLY A 818 48.07 40.02 11.26
CA GLY A 818 48.07 38.78 12.06
C GLY A 818 47.84 37.49 11.29
N SER A 819 48.89 36.89 10.72
CA SER A 819 48.84 35.57 10.06
C SER A 819 49.41 34.46 10.94
N VAL A 820 48.73 33.31 11.06
CA VAL A 820 49.37 31.99 11.29
C VAL A 820 48.57 30.89 10.57
N LYS A 821 49.25 29.93 9.96
CA LYS A 821 48.70 28.67 9.44
C LYS A 821 49.52 27.48 9.96
N VAL A 822 48.83 26.41 10.38
CA VAL A 822 49.21 24.98 10.34
C VAL A 822 50.42 24.47 11.17
N SER A 823 50.17 23.49 12.06
CA SER A 823 50.96 22.22 12.14
C SER A 823 50.33 21.17 13.09
N THR A 824 50.46 19.88 12.72
CA THR A 824 50.27 18.65 13.50
C THR A 824 51.46 17.69 13.19
N PRO A 825 51.64 16.50 13.81
CA PRO A 825 51.20 15.93 15.10
C PRO A 825 52.49 15.75 16.00
N PRO A 826 52.94 14.59 16.57
CA PRO A 826 52.32 13.37 17.14
C PRO A 826 52.89 12.89 18.53
N SER A 827 52.32 11.79 19.07
CA SER A 827 52.98 10.68 19.85
C SER A 827 52.44 10.32 21.26
N HIS A 828 51.52 9.34 21.29
CA HIS A 828 51.42 8.17 22.18
C HIS A 828 51.34 8.27 23.74
N MET A 829 50.23 7.74 24.27
CA MET A 829 50.08 6.48 25.07
C MET A 829 49.29 6.55 26.40
N LEU A 830 48.42 5.52 26.55
CA LEU A 830 47.79 4.94 27.77
C LEU A 830 46.48 5.56 28.32
N GLN A 831 45.54 4.64 28.63
CA GLN A 831 44.21 4.85 29.22
C GLN A 831 44.27 5.36 30.68
N PRO A 832 43.14 5.80 31.23
CA PRO A 832 42.47 4.93 32.21
C PRO A 832 40.95 4.80 32.02
N ARG A 833 40.38 3.80 32.72
CA ARG A 833 38.94 3.58 32.88
C ARG A 833 38.27 4.78 33.56
N VAL A 834 37.02 5.07 33.20
CA VAL A 834 36.10 5.85 34.04
C VAL A 834 35.33 4.86 34.92
N ASP A 835 35.23 5.17 36.21
CA ASP A 835 34.53 4.37 37.21
C ASP A 835 33.08 4.89 37.34
N LEU A 836 32.07 4.02 37.26
CA LEU A 836 30.66 4.39 37.12
C LEU A 836 30.00 4.81 38.45
N ALA A 837 30.74 5.50 39.32
CA ALA A 837 30.41 5.69 40.74
C ALA A 837 30.24 7.16 41.19
N GLU A 838 30.56 8.15 40.36
CA GLU A 838 30.39 9.58 40.68
C GLU A 838 29.46 10.30 39.68
N LEU A 839 28.16 9.97 39.73
CA LEU A 839 27.11 10.87 39.25
C LEU A 839 25.99 10.95 40.30
N LEU A 840 26.16 11.86 41.27
CA LEU A 840 25.13 12.23 42.23
C LEU A 840 25.06 13.75 42.36
N VAL A 841 24.09 14.34 41.68
CA VAL A 841 23.62 15.70 41.96
C VAL A 841 22.96 15.67 43.34
N GLN A 842 23.34 16.59 44.23
CA GLN A 842 22.57 16.80 45.47
C GLN A 842 21.40 17.75 45.19
N PRO A 843 20.20 17.49 45.74
CA PRO A 843 19.02 18.31 45.49
C PRO A 843 19.24 19.76 45.91
N SER A 844 18.69 20.68 45.14
CA SER A 844 18.83 22.11 45.34
C SER A 844 17.85 22.61 46.42
N ALA A 845 18.05 23.83 46.91
CA ALA A 845 17.15 24.44 47.89
C ALA A 845 15.77 24.85 47.31
N ASN A 846 15.51 24.60 46.02
CA ASN A 846 14.27 24.95 45.32
C ASN A 846 13.43 23.74 44.87
N ASP A 847 13.90 22.50 45.09
CA ASP A 847 13.22 21.30 44.60
C ASP A 847 11.92 21.06 45.42
N THR A 848 10.86 20.58 44.78
CA THR A 848 9.54 20.48 45.41
C THR A 848 9.36 19.18 46.20
N ALA A 849 8.36 19.14 47.08
CA ALA A 849 8.17 18.03 48.02
C ALA A 849 8.00 16.63 47.36
N PRO A 850 7.38 16.47 46.18
CA PRO A 850 7.33 15.18 45.47
C PRO A 850 8.71 14.67 45.06
N ASP A 851 9.56 15.54 44.54
CA ASP A 851 10.88 15.21 43.95
C ASP A 851 11.82 14.59 45.00
N VAL A 852 11.79 15.15 46.21
CA VAL A 852 12.55 14.65 47.37
C VAL A 852 12.05 13.28 47.84
N GLU A 853 10.77 12.97 47.68
CA GLU A 853 10.18 11.69 48.08
C GLU A 853 10.47 10.60 47.03
N ILE A 854 10.44 10.93 45.73
CA ILE A 854 10.86 10.04 44.63
C ILE A 854 12.35 9.69 44.79
N ALA A 855 13.22 10.67 45.02
CA ALA A 855 14.64 10.44 45.28
C ALA A 855 14.87 9.56 46.53
N ARG A 856 14.02 9.67 47.55
CA ARG A 856 14.07 8.80 48.74
C ARG A 856 13.67 7.36 48.45
N LYS A 857 12.59 7.16 47.68
CA LYS A 857 12.11 5.84 47.28
C LYS A 857 13.15 5.13 46.42
N LEU A 858 13.71 5.80 45.42
CA LEU A 858 14.81 5.27 44.59
C LEU A 858 16.05 4.90 45.42
N ALA A 859 16.40 5.69 46.44
CA ALA A 859 17.49 5.36 47.35
C ALA A 859 17.22 4.12 48.23
N MET A 860 15.97 3.89 48.66
CA MET A 860 15.58 2.66 49.36
C MET A 860 15.59 1.44 48.43
N ILE A 861 15.02 1.56 47.22
CA ILE A 861 14.98 0.49 46.21
C ILE A 861 16.39 -0.01 45.87
N ARG A 862 17.37 0.90 45.74
CA ARG A 862 18.78 0.53 45.48
C ARG A 862 19.45 -0.19 46.66
N GLN A 863 18.98 0.02 47.88
CA GLN A 863 19.49 -0.67 49.06
C GLN A 863 19.01 -2.13 49.09
N ASP A 864 17.75 -2.39 48.76
CA ASP A 864 17.18 -3.75 48.73
C ASP A 864 17.71 -4.58 47.54
N LEU A 865 17.88 -3.98 46.35
CA LEU A 865 18.46 -4.64 45.17
C LEU A 865 19.88 -5.21 45.42
N SER A 866 20.64 -4.63 46.35
CA SER A 866 21.98 -5.13 46.71
C SER A 866 21.97 -6.46 47.49
N SER A 867 20.79 -6.95 47.90
CA SER A 867 20.63 -8.13 48.76
C SER A 867 20.14 -9.40 48.03
N PHE A 868 19.75 -9.31 46.76
CA PHE A 868 19.17 -10.44 46.02
C PHE A 868 20.22 -11.36 45.38
N GLY A 869 20.41 -12.52 46.01
CA GLY A 869 21.01 -13.70 45.38
C GLY A 869 19.96 -14.56 44.67
N ALA A 870 20.41 -15.46 43.78
CA ALA A 870 19.56 -16.19 42.84
C ALA A 870 18.49 -17.13 43.47
N SER A 871 17.27 -16.60 43.68
CA SER A 871 16.00 -17.34 43.65
C SER A 871 14.79 -16.36 43.64
N GLY A 872 14.59 -15.61 42.56
CA GLY A 872 13.64 -14.47 42.54
C GLY A 872 12.14 -14.81 42.36
N ALA A 873 11.79 -15.99 41.85
CA ALA A 873 10.42 -16.27 41.40
C ALA A 873 9.33 -16.17 42.49
N GLY A 874 9.62 -16.61 43.72
CA GLY A 874 8.60 -16.73 44.78
C GLY A 874 8.18 -15.43 45.48
N GLU A 875 8.97 -14.36 45.34
CA GLU A 875 8.64 -13.05 45.95
C GLU A 875 7.97 -12.09 44.94
N ILE A 876 8.17 -12.31 43.64
CA ILE A 876 7.49 -11.57 42.55
C ILE A 876 5.98 -11.84 42.57
N ASP A 877 5.56 -13.11 42.67
CA ASP A 877 4.15 -13.48 42.85
C ASP A 877 3.54 -12.86 44.11
N ARG A 878 4.36 -12.57 45.12
CA ARG A 878 3.93 -11.98 46.39
C ARG A 878 3.71 -10.48 46.29
N LEU A 879 4.57 -9.78 45.55
CA LEU A 879 4.41 -8.36 45.22
C LEU A 879 3.19 -8.15 44.32
N ARG A 880 3.05 -8.97 43.27
CA ARG A 880 1.90 -8.96 42.32
C ARG A 880 0.54 -9.10 43.03
N GLN A 881 0.49 -9.83 44.16
CA GLN A 881 -0.73 -10.05 44.93
C GLN A 881 -0.99 -9.04 46.06
N GLN A 882 -0.01 -8.23 46.46
CA GLN A 882 -0.15 -7.35 47.65
C GLN A 882 0.00 -5.86 47.36
N GLU A 883 0.82 -5.44 46.39
CA GLU A 883 0.98 -4.02 46.02
C GLU A 883 1.06 -3.85 44.49
N PRO A 884 -0.08 -3.98 43.77
CA PRO A 884 -0.08 -4.00 42.30
C PRO A 884 0.38 -2.69 41.65
N GLU A 885 0.08 -1.52 42.23
CA GLU A 885 0.54 -0.23 41.67
C GLU A 885 2.07 -0.06 41.72
N SER A 886 2.75 -0.74 42.66
CA SER A 886 4.22 -0.76 42.72
C SER A 886 4.84 -1.72 41.70
N PHE A 887 4.06 -2.65 41.13
CA PHE A 887 4.52 -3.59 40.11
C PHE A 887 4.51 -2.98 38.70
N TYR A 888 3.53 -2.13 38.39
CA TYR A 888 3.47 -1.36 37.12
C TYR A 888 4.54 -0.26 36.99
N LEU A 889 5.32 -0.03 38.04
CA LEU A 889 6.50 0.86 38.05
C LEU A 889 7.82 0.07 38.11
N TYR A 890 7.73 -1.26 38.00
CA TYR A 890 8.85 -2.21 38.12
C TYR A 890 9.00 -3.11 36.88
N ALA A 891 7.89 -3.41 36.20
CA ALA A 891 7.87 -3.86 34.80
C ALA A 891 8.07 -2.65 33.88
#